data_AF-A0A524AZT7-F1
#
_entry.id   AF-A0A524AZT7-F1
#
_cell.length_a   1.000
_cell.length_b   1.000
_cell.length_c   1.000
_cell.angle_alpha   90.00
_cell.angle_beta   90.00
_cell.angle_gamma   90.00
#
_symmetry.space_group_name_H-M   'P 1'
#
loop_
_entity.id
_entity.type
_entity.pdbx_description
1 polymer ?
#
loop_
_entity_poly.entity_id
_entity_poly.type
_entity_poly.pdbx_seq_one_letter_code
_entity_poly.pdbx_strand_id
1 'polypeptide(L)'
;MRRPASAPIFDWNTACPRHRGRCSPWPSWPAPAASAACCSCCWAAGLSWVDGLRVGTHDTARGRRSRLRPHLHGAQCVECPAPAAHSGLPVAGPGGAGRSVGSVRPCRLRHHRLPRWGDRATDGPDHPCRADPRPTGRPPHHRGDSDRPRTARPHSLVACGTARVARARAPCARSRAATPRPHGAARALPRQGGDVRPVLGLPLRPRGCGYGGLGTGPRRPGVGVRDLGYCAVLVCGGALRRPGAKGAASREVAMRAVVMAGGLGSRLRPLTTSLPKPLLPVVGRPMLAHILRLAREHGVTDATITVQHLASVIRAYLGDGSDLGLSLDYATEHRPLGTAGGVREAARDFADDFLVLSGDAVTDIDLSALMAVHRDSGALITLCLARRSDPREFGVVDVDDDGRVRRFLEKPAWGEVFTDAVSTGIYAVSPAAVRLIPSADAQDWSADVLPRLLADGRHVGAYVSGGYWEDVGDIAAYRRVQVDVLERKVDLDIPGVERFPGVWVGDGVSIDPGSVIAGPAFIGAHSALEEGSSVLAHSVIGANSVIRRGATIERSVLLDGVYAGIDTSMRGCVVGRSVEIGSGTSIGEGAVIADECSLEQEVDVTPGSLIYPGKTIEAGTIVHGAVVWDAQGHRHRVTAGGISGTVSVDVTPDTAVRLASALASTLPKGSAIAVGRDHSRMARAYAGLLSGAFTAAGLDVRDHRVVPTPVLRHDVARHSSAGVMVRATPGRPEHLDIVILDELGRDIGESDARRVERIYERREFRRPFPGEVGDLLLPEHALDDYAATLRAKISLEGVSSANLTVVVDASGGSSSLVLPTVLAGVDVDLVMLGGRIEVARATPSEDDRVTGLRLLAERVVATGASMGLSIDSTGERLAIVDELGQVLDDDRALLVVLDLVAAESGHGHVLLPVTASRVAERVCAFHGIDVTRVPLAQTFRSTHDDGTEVLLRSDGQGGFSVGGLGGQRDAVATAVALLGLVARTQLTLSAIDARIPRTVSVRHGVPTPWAAKGAVMRAVHERAGGRDVDLTDGVRVVEADGSWCLMIPDAHEPLTRVWIEAPTYARAMQVGEEWSRLIDETSASEGRP
;
A
#
# COMPACT_ATOMS: atom_id res chain seq x y z
N MET A 1 -57.08 -6.34 36.29
CA MET A 1 -57.69 -7.44 35.51
C MET A 1 -57.50 -7.10 34.02
N ARG A 2 -56.85 -7.96 33.21
CA ARG A 2 -57.43 -8.80 32.11
C ARG A 2 -58.23 -7.98 31.06
N ARG A 3 -57.84 -7.87 29.77
CA ARG A 3 -57.82 -8.86 28.61
C ARG A 3 -59.22 -9.24 28.08
N PRO A 4 -59.45 -9.64 26.79
CA PRO A 4 -58.56 -10.10 25.67
C PRO A 4 -58.46 -9.06 24.50
N ALA A 5 -57.91 -9.23 23.27
CA ALA A 5 -57.38 -10.31 22.39
C ALA A 5 -58.42 -11.12 21.53
N SER A 6 -58.20 -11.60 20.28
CA SER A 6 -57.14 -11.44 19.23
C SER A 6 -57.48 -12.19 17.89
N ALA A 7 -56.70 -12.03 16.79
CA ALA A 7 -56.68 -12.80 15.50
C ALA A 7 -57.76 -12.42 14.42
N PRO A 8 -57.70 -12.84 13.11
CA PRO A 8 -56.83 -13.84 12.45
C PRO A 8 -56.21 -13.44 11.05
N ILE A 9 -55.72 -14.42 10.29
CA ILE A 9 -55.10 -14.39 8.93
C ILE A 9 -56.00 -15.18 7.94
N PHE A 10 -56.06 -14.85 6.63
CA PHE A 10 -56.25 -15.87 5.57
C PHE A 10 -55.82 -15.44 4.15
N ASP A 11 -55.57 -16.44 3.32
CA ASP A 11 -55.11 -16.48 1.91
C ASP A 11 -56.27 -16.37 0.88
N TRP A 12 -56.00 -16.02 -0.40
CA TRP A 12 -57.02 -16.03 -1.48
C TRP A 12 -56.45 -16.18 -2.91
N ASN A 13 -57.15 -16.97 -3.74
CA ASN A 13 -56.93 -17.07 -5.19
C ASN A 13 -58.26 -16.97 -5.97
N THR A 14 -58.25 -16.23 -7.09
CA THR A 14 -59.26 -16.10 -8.17
C THR A 14 -60.77 -16.35 -7.92
N ALA A 15 -61.59 -15.30 -8.12
CA ALA A 15 -62.87 -15.39 -8.85
C ALA A 15 -63.30 -14.01 -9.42
N CYS A 16 -64.03 -13.97 -10.54
CA CYS A 16 -64.43 -12.72 -11.24
C CYS A 16 -65.85 -12.84 -11.84
N PRO A 17 -66.59 -11.73 -12.02
CA PRO A 17 -67.49 -11.64 -13.18
C PRO A 17 -67.66 -10.26 -13.86
N ARG A 18 -67.41 -10.23 -15.19
CA ARG A 18 -68.27 -9.60 -16.26
C ARG A 18 -68.41 -8.04 -16.31
N HIS A 19 -68.57 -7.35 -17.45
CA HIS A 19 -68.62 -7.74 -18.88
C HIS A 19 -68.53 -6.54 -19.88
N ARG A 20 -68.23 -6.83 -21.17
CA ARG A 20 -68.36 -6.01 -22.41
C ARG A 20 -67.32 -4.88 -22.58
N GLY A 21 -66.62 -4.69 -23.71
CA GLY A 21 -66.59 -5.37 -25.04
C GLY A 21 -66.52 -4.32 -26.18
N ARG A 22 -65.88 -4.51 -27.36
CA ARG A 22 -65.41 -5.71 -28.11
C ARG A 22 -63.85 -5.64 -28.32
N CYS A 23 -63.14 -6.00 -29.40
CA CYS A 23 -63.42 -6.56 -30.74
C CYS A 23 -62.22 -7.38 -31.32
N SER A 24 -62.09 -7.50 -32.66
CA SER A 24 -61.22 -8.44 -33.41
C SER A 24 -60.88 -7.87 -34.82
N PRO A 25 -59.97 -8.45 -35.66
CA PRO A 25 -59.62 -9.88 -35.80
C PRO A 25 -58.11 -10.28 -35.79
N TRP A 26 -57.88 -11.56 -36.11
CA TRP A 26 -56.71 -12.44 -35.93
C TRP A 26 -56.15 -12.90 -37.32
N PRO A 27 -55.11 -13.80 -37.50
CA PRO A 27 -54.61 -14.91 -36.65
C PRO A 27 -53.05 -15.01 -36.55
N SER A 28 -52.36 -16.03 -35.98
CA SER A 28 -52.67 -17.43 -35.59
C SER A 28 -51.91 -17.91 -34.33
N TRP A 29 -52.27 -19.09 -33.80
CA TRP A 29 -51.71 -19.84 -32.63
C TRP A 29 -51.43 -21.33 -33.05
N PRO A 30 -51.08 -22.36 -32.21
CA PRO A 30 -51.28 -22.52 -30.75
C PRO A 30 -50.22 -23.33 -29.92
N ALA A 31 -50.51 -23.50 -28.61
CA ALA A 31 -50.03 -24.57 -27.71
C ALA A 31 -51.24 -25.39 -27.16
N PRO A 32 -51.10 -26.50 -26.39
CA PRO A 32 -51.33 -26.41 -24.93
C PRO A 32 -50.73 -27.49 -23.96
N ALA A 33 -50.50 -27.04 -22.72
CA ALA A 33 -50.69 -27.60 -21.35
C ALA A 33 -51.01 -29.09 -21.00
N ALA A 34 -50.58 -29.50 -19.79
CA ALA A 34 -51.22 -30.48 -18.88
C ALA A 34 -50.69 -30.37 -17.40
N SER A 35 -51.32 -31.05 -16.43
CA SER A 35 -51.04 -30.93 -14.97
C SER A 35 -51.32 -32.22 -14.16
N ALA A 36 -50.55 -32.53 -13.10
CA ALA A 36 -50.87 -33.51 -12.04
C ALA A 36 -49.98 -33.36 -10.78
N ALA A 37 -50.29 -34.04 -9.67
CA ALA A 37 -49.52 -34.00 -8.41
C ALA A 37 -49.52 -35.34 -7.64
N CYS A 38 -48.47 -35.53 -6.82
CA CYS A 38 -48.33 -36.44 -5.67
C CYS A 38 -48.33 -37.99 -5.83
N CYS A 39 -47.73 -38.61 -4.81
CA CYS A 39 -47.89 -39.98 -4.28
C CYS A 39 -46.93 -41.14 -4.68
N SER A 40 -46.31 -41.67 -3.61
CA SER A 40 -46.05 -43.09 -3.27
C SER A 40 -44.98 -43.93 -4.00
N CYS A 41 -44.13 -44.54 -3.17
CA CYS A 41 -43.18 -45.63 -3.46
C CYS A 41 -43.89 -46.96 -3.81
N CYS A 42 -43.20 -47.87 -4.55
CA CYS A 42 -42.74 -49.19 -4.04
C CYS A 42 -42.33 -50.24 -5.11
N TRP A 43 -41.33 -51.06 -4.74
CA TRP A 43 -41.17 -52.50 -5.02
C TRP A 43 -40.90 -53.09 -6.43
N ALA A 44 -39.66 -53.61 -6.57
CA ALA A 44 -39.31 -55.05 -6.64
C ALA A 44 -39.24 -55.85 -7.98
N ALA A 45 -38.35 -56.87 -7.94
CA ALA A 45 -38.05 -57.94 -8.92
C ALA A 45 -37.41 -57.52 -10.27
N GLY A 46 -36.53 -58.32 -10.92
CA GLY A 46 -35.86 -59.57 -10.50
C GLY A 46 -35.80 -60.64 -11.60
N LEU A 47 -34.63 -61.26 -11.85
CA LEU A 47 -34.27 -62.47 -12.65
C LEU A 47 -32.72 -62.37 -12.90
N SER A 48 -31.79 -63.34 -12.95
CA SER A 48 -31.60 -64.75 -12.54
C SER A 48 -30.71 -65.44 -13.61
N TRP A 49 -29.56 -66.04 -13.26
CA TRP A 49 -28.83 -67.08 -14.04
C TRP A 49 -27.91 -67.90 -13.09
N VAL A 50 -27.53 -69.14 -13.44
CA VAL A 50 -27.12 -70.27 -12.54
C VAL A 50 -26.18 -71.25 -13.32
N ASP A 51 -25.22 -72.05 -12.82
CA ASP A 51 -24.69 -72.48 -11.49
C ASP A 51 -23.12 -72.54 -11.52
N GLY A 52 -22.43 -72.88 -10.40
CA GLY A 52 -21.07 -73.44 -10.48
C GLY A 52 -20.30 -73.77 -9.18
N LEU A 53 -20.53 -74.95 -8.60
CA LEU A 53 -19.62 -75.91 -7.89
C LEU A 53 -18.08 -75.63 -7.90
N ARG A 54 -17.19 -76.06 -6.95
CA ARG A 54 -17.22 -76.77 -5.64
C ARG A 54 -15.82 -76.82 -4.96
N VAL A 55 -15.77 -76.75 -3.61
CA VAL A 55 -15.02 -77.58 -2.61
C VAL A 55 -13.53 -78.03 -2.81
N GLY A 56 -12.72 -77.82 -1.75
CA GLY A 56 -11.51 -78.63 -1.38
C GLY A 56 -10.24 -77.78 -1.15
N THR A 57 -9.52 -77.67 0.00
CA THR A 57 -9.18 -78.46 1.22
C THR A 57 -7.98 -79.43 1.14
N HIS A 58 -6.80 -79.01 1.65
CA HIS A 58 -5.84 -79.73 2.53
C HIS A 58 -4.61 -78.83 2.84
N ASP A 59 -4.09 -78.69 4.08
CA ASP A 59 -3.08 -79.54 4.80
C ASP A 59 -1.69 -79.60 4.14
N THR A 60 -0.51 -79.59 4.80
CA THR A 60 -0.03 -79.65 6.22
C THR A 60 1.31 -78.86 6.33
N ALA A 61 2.08 -78.77 7.45
CA ALA A 61 1.84 -78.48 8.87
C ALA A 61 3.20 -78.55 9.67
N ARG A 62 3.22 -78.12 10.95
CA ARG A 62 4.33 -78.20 11.96
C ARG A 62 5.40 -77.08 11.85
N GLY A 63 5.93 -76.49 12.94
CA GLY A 63 5.66 -76.63 14.39
C GLY A 63 6.14 -75.40 15.20
N ARG A 64 5.48 -74.99 16.30
CA ARG A 64 5.67 -75.42 17.72
C ARG A 64 7.02 -74.94 18.32
N ARG A 65 7.14 -74.24 19.46
CA ARG A 65 6.36 -74.01 20.73
C ARG A 65 6.76 -72.61 21.32
N SER A 66 6.15 -71.99 22.35
CA SER A 66 4.98 -72.24 23.23
C SER A 66 4.56 -70.99 24.05
N ARG A 67 3.23 -70.80 24.22
CA ARG A 67 2.44 -70.53 25.48
C ARG A 67 3.08 -69.69 26.61
N LEU A 68 2.37 -68.72 27.22
CA LEU A 68 1.09 -68.89 27.97
C LEU A 68 0.03 -67.77 27.78
N ARG A 69 -1.08 -67.84 28.55
CA ARG A 69 -2.38 -67.11 28.51
C ARG A 69 -2.91 -67.01 29.98
N PRO A 70 -4.15 -66.53 30.32
CA PRO A 70 -5.15 -65.61 29.70
C PRO A 70 -5.48 -64.41 30.66
N HIS A 71 -6.53 -63.57 30.61
CA HIS A 71 -7.97 -63.61 30.20
C HIS A 71 -8.51 -62.14 30.01
N LEU A 72 -9.79 -61.68 30.09
CA LEU A 72 -11.12 -62.23 30.48
C LEU A 72 -12.32 -61.72 29.61
N HIS A 73 -13.09 -60.68 30.01
CA HIS A 73 -14.40 -60.23 29.45
C HIS A 73 -14.63 -58.70 29.63
N GLY A 74 -15.57 -57.99 28.95
CA GLY A 74 -16.43 -58.33 27.79
C GLY A 74 -17.79 -57.56 27.69
N ALA A 75 -18.31 -57.34 26.47
CA ALA A 75 -19.71 -56.96 26.06
C ALA A 75 -20.28 -55.54 26.42
N GLN A 76 -21.30 -54.93 25.77
CA GLN A 76 -21.95 -55.04 24.42
C GLN A 76 -22.90 -53.83 24.09
N CYS A 77 -22.95 -53.40 22.81
CA CYS A 77 -24.12 -52.93 21.98
C CYS A 77 -24.98 -51.64 22.25
N VAL A 78 -25.67 -51.22 21.16
CA VAL A 78 -26.89 -50.36 21.01
C VAL A 78 -26.71 -48.85 20.68
N GLU A 79 -27.77 -48.20 20.14
CA GLU A 79 -27.79 -47.13 19.11
C GLU A 79 -28.27 -45.71 19.58
N CYS A 80 -28.40 -44.78 18.63
CA CYS A 80 -29.00 -43.42 18.67
C CYS A 80 -30.51 -43.39 19.03
N PRO A 81 -31.21 -42.22 19.25
CA PRO A 81 -30.96 -40.86 18.70
C PRO A 81 -31.28 -39.65 19.64
N ALA A 82 -31.43 -38.44 19.04
CA ALA A 82 -31.93 -37.16 19.60
C ALA A 82 -33.50 -37.16 19.73
N PRO A 83 -34.27 -36.06 20.04
CA PRO A 83 -33.96 -34.61 20.04
C PRO A 83 -34.69 -33.73 21.12
N ALA A 84 -34.74 -32.39 20.87
CA ALA A 84 -35.73 -31.39 21.34
C ALA A 84 -35.71 -30.92 22.83
N ALA A 85 -36.37 -29.81 23.24
CA ALA A 85 -36.57 -28.47 22.62
C ALA A 85 -37.18 -27.45 23.63
N HIS A 86 -37.10 -26.14 23.30
CA HIS A 86 -37.97 -25.02 23.73
C HIS A 86 -38.14 -24.56 25.20
N SER A 87 -37.77 -23.28 25.39
CA SER A 87 -38.56 -22.20 26.05
C SER A 87 -38.70 -22.13 27.58
N GLY A 88 -38.84 -20.91 28.13
CA GLY A 88 -39.21 -20.71 29.55
C GLY A 88 -38.77 -19.40 30.25
N LEU A 89 -39.07 -18.22 29.71
CA LEU A 89 -39.16 -16.98 30.53
C LEU A 89 -40.39 -17.10 31.48
N PRO A 90 -40.48 -16.39 32.64
CA PRO A 90 -39.99 -15.02 32.83
C PRO A 90 -39.45 -14.56 34.22
N VAL A 91 -38.79 -13.40 34.16
CA VAL A 91 -38.79 -12.26 35.10
C VAL A 91 -39.79 -12.30 36.28
N ALA A 92 -39.31 -12.07 37.51
CA ALA A 92 -39.92 -11.14 38.48
C ALA A 92 -39.09 -10.86 39.77
N GLY A 93 -38.66 -9.61 39.94
CA GLY A 93 -38.86 -8.86 41.19
C GLY A 93 -37.80 -8.92 42.30
N PRO A 94 -37.79 -7.94 43.25
CA PRO A 94 -36.60 -7.64 44.05
C PRO A 94 -36.80 -7.67 45.59
N GLY A 95 -35.68 -7.82 46.30
CA GLY A 95 -35.54 -7.58 47.74
C GLY A 95 -34.23 -8.18 48.29
N GLY A 96 -33.57 -7.62 49.31
CA GLY A 96 -33.85 -6.36 50.01
C GLY A 96 -33.34 -6.43 51.45
N ALA A 97 -32.20 -5.77 51.75
CA ALA A 97 -31.43 -5.88 52.99
C ALA A 97 -30.90 -7.32 53.31
N GLY A 98 -29.88 -7.52 54.14
CA GLY A 98 -28.98 -6.56 54.80
C GLY A 98 -28.80 -6.86 56.29
N ARG A 99 -27.54 -6.97 56.76
CA ARG A 99 -27.10 -7.37 58.13
C ARG A 99 -27.26 -8.89 58.39
N SER A 100 -26.43 -9.56 59.20
CA SER A 100 -25.19 -9.13 59.89
C SER A 100 -24.29 -10.31 60.30
N VAL A 101 -22.97 -10.07 60.27
CA VAL A 101 -21.92 -10.51 61.22
C VAL A 101 -22.05 -11.89 61.88
N GLY A 102 -21.07 -12.77 61.59
CA GLY A 102 -20.69 -13.89 62.44
C GLY A 102 -19.20 -14.22 62.26
N SER A 103 -18.42 -14.21 63.35
CA SER A 103 -17.05 -14.74 63.40
C SER A 103 -17.09 -16.28 63.55
N VAL A 104 -16.04 -17.06 63.25
CA VAL A 104 -14.81 -17.27 64.05
C VAL A 104 -13.78 -18.08 63.23
N ARG A 105 -12.47 -17.94 63.51
CA ARG A 105 -11.38 -18.80 62.99
C ARG A 105 -10.95 -19.86 64.04
N PRO A 106 -10.37 -21.01 63.63
CA PRO A 106 -8.91 -21.18 63.83
C PRO A 106 -8.13 -22.04 62.80
N CYS A 107 -6.80 -21.93 62.90
CA CYS A 107 -5.66 -22.84 62.57
C CYS A 107 -5.92 -24.36 62.32
N ARG A 108 -5.05 -25.18 61.66
CA ARG A 108 -3.66 -25.06 61.07
C ARG A 108 -3.25 -26.37 60.31
N LEU A 109 -2.19 -26.31 59.45
CA LEU A 109 -1.25 -27.42 59.04
C LEU A 109 -1.80 -28.63 58.21
N ARG A 110 -1.01 -29.52 57.54
CA ARG A 110 0.15 -29.39 56.59
C ARG A 110 0.52 -30.73 55.86
N HIS A 111 0.65 -30.73 54.52
CA HIS A 111 1.48 -31.59 53.60
C HIS A 111 1.40 -33.17 53.50
N HIS A 112 1.94 -33.66 52.35
CA HIS A 112 2.54 -35.01 52.04
C HIS A 112 1.65 -36.17 51.50
N ARG A 113 2.11 -37.11 50.62
CA ARG A 113 3.18 -37.12 49.55
C ARG A 113 3.12 -38.41 48.65
N LEU A 114 3.56 -38.26 47.38
CA LEU A 114 4.22 -39.20 46.41
C LEU A 114 4.44 -40.71 46.68
N PRO A 115 4.41 -41.51 45.58
CA PRO A 115 5.50 -42.41 45.08
C PRO A 115 6.18 -41.79 43.81
N ARG A 116 7.01 -42.40 42.92
CA ARG A 116 8.10 -43.43 42.79
C ARG A 116 8.35 -43.56 41.24
N TRP A 117 9.40 -44.08 40.60
CA TRP A 117 10.86 -44.40 40.72
C TRP A 117 11.32 -44.86 39.29
N GLY A 118 12.58 -44.92 38.84
CA GLY A 118 13.89 -44.59 39.41
C GLY A 118 14.94 -45.69 39.12
N ASP A 119 15.98 -45.44 38.30
CA ASP A 119 17.10 -46.38 38.02
C ASP A 119 18.48 -45.65 37.92
N ARG A 120 19.57 -46.38 38.23
CA ARG A 120 21.05 -46.09 38.18
C ARG A 120 21.54 -44.67 37.78
N ALA A 121 22.31 -43.87 38.56
CA ALA A 121 23.48 -44.10 39.44
C ALA A 121 24.76 -44.58 38.71
N THR A 122 26.00 -44.15 39.03
CA THR A 122 26.57 -43.41 40.20
C THR A 122 26.96 -41.94 39.84
N ASP A 123 27.99 -41.18 40.31
CA ASP A 123 29.16 -41.36 41.22
C ASP A 123 29.71 -39.99 41.78
N GLY A 124 30.91 -39.95 42.40
CA GLY A 124 31.59 -38.76 42.98
C GLY A 124 33.14 -38.72 42.81
N PRO A 125 33.95 -38.16 43.74
CA PRO A 125 33.61 -37.45 45.00
C PRO A 125 34.49 -36.19 45.34
N ASP A 126 34.39 -35.72 46.61
CA ASP A 126 35.46 -35.10 47.46
C ASP A 126 35.96 -33.63 47.26
N HIS A 127 36.32 -32.83 48.31
CA HIS A 127 36.05 -32.87 49.78
C HIS A 127 36.18 -31.44 50.45
N PRO A 128 36.36 -31.17 51.79
CA PRO A 128 35.45 -30.24 52.50
C PRO A 128 36.12 -29.18 53.48
N CYS A 129 35.37 -28.75 54.52
CA CYS A 129 35.78 -28.08 55.79
C CYS A 129 36.01 -26.54 55.80
N ARG A 130 35.77 -25.78 56.90
CA ARG A 130 35.00 -25.96 58.16
C ARG A 130 34.75 -24.59 58.85
N ALA A 131 34.03 -24.57 60.00
CA ALA A 131 33.90 -23.42 60.93
C ALA A 131 35.22 -23.14 61.72
N ASP A 132 35.43 -22.14 62.58
CA ASP A 132 34.54 -21.38 63.51
C ASP A 132 35.17 -19.96 63.87
N PRO A 133 34.79 -19.15 64.91
CA PRO A 133 34.88 -17.66 64.82
C PRO A 133 35.53 -16.87 66.01
N ARG A 134 35.61 -15.51 65.85
CA ARG A 134 35.81 -14.44 66.89
C ARG A 134 37.23 -14.34 67.55
N PRO A 135 37.56 -13.26 68.33
CA PRO A 135 37.29 -11.81 68.21
C PRO A 135 38.52 -10.88 68.51
N THR A 136 38.29 -9.54 68.56
CA THR A 136 39.13 -8.40 69.09
C THR A 136 40.44 -7.99 68.34
N GLY A 137 40.89 -6.72 68.34
CA GLY A 137 40.20 -5.44 68.60
C GLY A 137 41.09 -4.20 68.94
N ARG A 138 40.81 -3.01 68.31
CA ARG A 138 41.27 -1.62 68.65
C ARG A 138 42.79 -1.30 68.56
N PRO A 139 43.24 -0.02 68.66
CA PRO A 139 42.59 1.31 68.54
C PRO A 139 43.19 2.09 67.32
N PRO A 140 43.30 3.45 67.22
CA PRO A 140 42.54 4.60 67.77
C PRO A 140 41.77 5.33 66.62
N HIS A 141 41.63 6.65 66.35
CA HIS A 141 41.78 8.03 66.94
C HIS A 141 40.70 8.91 66.19
N HIS A 142 40.07 10.01 66.68
CA HIS A 142 40.46 11.35 67.19
C HIS A 142 40.91 12.39 66.11
N ARG A 143 40.26 13.57 65.94
CA ARG A 143 39.10 14.23 66.65
C ARG A 143 38.25 15.14 65.72
N GLY A 144 36.97 15.36 66.09
CA GLY A 144 36.21 16.64 66.03
C GLY A 144 35.86 17.30 64.67
N ASP A 145 34.93 18.27 64.57
CA ASP A 145 33.85 18.69 65.50
C ASP A 145 32.75 19.55 64.78
N SER A 146 31.61 19.74 65.47
CA SER A 146 30.50 20.74 65.41
C SER A 146 30.18 21.72 64.21
N ASP A 147 28.86 21.80 63.94
CA ASP A 147 27.98 22.97 63.68
C ASP A 147 27.86 23.82 62.36
N ARG A 148 26.76 24.61 62.34
CA ARG A 148 26.22 25.57 61.32
C ARG A 148 26.47 27.05 61.75
N PRO A 149 25.99 28.15 61.08
CA PRO A 149 25.80 28.50 59.64
C PRO A 149 26.30 29.95 59.28
N ARG A 150 25.89 30.49 58.09
CA ARG A 150 25.62 31.92 57.70
C ARG A 150 26.64 32.80 56.92
N THR A 151 26.06 33.56 55.98
CA THR A 151 26.36 34.95 55.47
C THR A 151 27.66 35.32 54.70
N ALA A 152 27.55 35.29 53.36
CA ALA A 152 27.78 36.36 52.36
C ALA A 152 28.87 37.49 52.49
N ARG A 153 29.78 37.51 51.48
CA ARG A 153 30.41 38.69 50.78
C ARG A 153 31.36 39.62 51.61
N PRO A 154 32.19 40.53 51.00
CA PRO A 154 32.90 40.53 49.70
C PRO A 154 34.39 41.06 49.75
N HIS A 155 35.04 41.22 48.58
CA HIS A 155 36.14 42.18 48.23
C HIS A 155 37.62 42.03 48.70
N SER A 156 38.45 41.47 47.79
CA SER A 156 39.66 42.05 47.12
C SER A 156 40.96 42.51 47.86
N LEU A 157 42.07 42.52 47.08
CA LEU A 157 43.49 42.84 47.39
C LEU A 157 44.26 41.67 48.04
N VAL A 158 45.55 41.39 47.78
CA VAL A 158 46.74 42.23 47.47
C VAL A 158 47.49 41.75 46.20
N ALA A 159 48.48 42.51 45.69
CA ALA A 159 49.24 42.21 44.46
C ALA A 159 50.77 42.36 44.57
N CYS A 160 51.51 41.51 43.84
CA CYS A 160 52.85 41.70 43.25
C CYS A 160 53.14 40.46 42.35
N GLY A 161 53.79 40.48 41.18
CA GLY A 161 54.45 41.52 40.39
C GLY A 161 55.75 40.94 39.79
N THR A 162 56.15 41.15 38.53
CA THR A 162 55.66 41.94 37.37
C THR A 162 56.10 41.21 36.06
N ALA A 163 56.11 41.68 34.80
CA ALA A 163 55.93 43.00 34.17
C ALA A 163 55.71 42.92 32.62
N ARG A 164 55.19 44.01 32.02
CA ARG A 164 55.49 44.57 30.67
C ARG A 164 55.07 43.79 29.38
N VAL A 165 54.53 44.43 28.32
CA VAL A 165 54.12 45.85 28.13
C VAL A 165 53.12 46.03 26.94
N ALA A 166 52.18 47.00 27.07
CA ALA A 166 51.41 47.69 26.00
C ALA A 166 50.51 46.85 25.04
N ARG A 167 49.44 47.35 24.38
CA ARG A 167 48.57 48.57 24.39
C ARG A 167 47.35 48.19 23.49
N ALA A 168 46.16 48.80 23.47
CA ALA A 168 45.33 49.62 24.37
C ALA A 168 44.01 49.97 23.61
N ARG A 169 42.98 50.50 24.31
CA ARG A 169 41.74 51.16 23.80
C ARG A 169 40.56 50.29 23.29
N ALA A 170 39.44 50.42 24.01
CA ALA A 170 38.14 50.85 23.44
C ALA A 170 38.08 52.42 23.49
N PRO A 171 37.05 53.19 23.00
CA PRO A 171 35.61 52.88 22.93
C PRO A 171 34.82 53.49 21.72
N CYS A 172 33.47 53.43 21.80
CA CYS A 172 32.46 54.28 21.11
C CYS A 172 32.26 54.12 19.58
N ALA A 173 31.12 54.49 18.96
CA ALA A 173 29.71 54.63 19.41
C ALA A 173 28.75 54.84 18.21
N ARG A 174 27.44 54.51 18.38
CA ARG A 174 26.21 55.12 17.75
C ARG A 174 26.34 55.74 16.31
N SER A 175 25.60 55.36 15.26
CA SER A 175 24.12 55.41 15.17
C SER A 175 23.54 55.27 13.73
N ARG A 176 22.31 54.70 13.65
CA ARG A 176 21.14 55.01 12.76
C ARG A 176 21.17 54.81 11.22
N ALA A 177 19.95 54.53 10.72
CA ALA A 177 19.42 54.60 9.33
C ALA A 177 19.85 53.50 8.31
N ALA A 178 18.98 52.98 7.44
CA ALA A 178 17.50 52.97 7.40
C ALA A 178 16.92 51.84 6.50
N THR A 179 15.67 51.44 6.76
CA THR A 179 14.63 50.81 5.90
C THR A 179 15.01 50.11 4.57
N PRO A 180 14.67 48.82 4.39
CA PRO A 180 14.52 48.17 3.09
C PRO A 180 13.07 48.22 2.56
N ARG A 181 12.86 48.37 1.24
CA ARG A 181 11.60 48.08 0.52
C ARG A 181 11.85 47.73 -0.96
N PRO A 182 10.87 47.11 -1.69
CA PRO A 182 11.20 46.10 -2.71
C PRO A 182 10.78 46.45 -4.15
N HIS A 183 11.09 45.52 -5.06
CA HIS A 183 10.42 45.33 -6.35
C HIS A 183 9.87 43.88 -6.43
N GLY A 184 8.75 43.58 -7.08
CA GLY A 184 7.86 44.45 -7.87
C GLY A 184 7.66 43.88 -9.27
N ALA A 185 6.47 43.31 -9.53
CA ALA A 185 6.17 42.61 -10.79
C ALA A 185 5.82 43.56 -11.96
N ALA A 186 5.94 43.07 -13.20
CA ALA A 186 5.52 43.77 -14.41
C ALA A 186 4.97 42.78 -15.48
N ARG A 187 4.09 43.28 -16.35
CA ARG A 187 3.39 42.53 -17.42
C ARG A 187 3.95 42.83 -18.82
N ALA A 188 3.94 41.80 -19.68
CA ALA A 188 3.65 41.79 -21.13
C ALA A 188 4.11 42.93 -22.09
N LEU A 189 4.94 42.54 -23.08
CA LEU A 189 4.87 42.90 -24.53
C LEU A 189 5.13 44.38 -24.96
N PRO A 190 5.40 44.69 -26.27
CA PRO A 190 5.74 43.84 -27.44
C PRO A 190 6.95 44.31 -28.33
N ARG A 191 7.35 43.44 -29.29
CA ARG A 191 7.81 43.72 -30.68
C ARG A 191 9.20 44.36 -31.00
N GLN A 192 9.77 43.82 -32.11
CA GLN A 192 10.93 44.26 -32.93
C GLN A 192 12.33 44.22 -32.26
N GLY A 193 13.43 43.99 -32.99
CA GLY A 193 13.56 43.53 -34.39
C GLY A 193 14.98 43.67 -34.96
N GLY A 194 15.55 42.57 -35.49
CA GLY A 194 16.88 42.53 -36.15
C GLY A 194 18.08 42.58 -35.19
N ASP A 195 19.33 42.35 -35.63
CA ASP A 195 19.84 41.61 -36.81
C ASP A 195 21.36 41.30 -36.61
N VAL A 196 21.97 40.55 -37.54
CA VAL A 196 23.42 40.39 -37.79
C VAL A 196 24.23 39.48 -36.83
N ARG A 197 25.05 38.61 -37.45
CA ARG A 197 26.03 37.67 -36.83
C ARG A 197 27.48 38.28 -36.86
N PRO A 198 28.55 37.46 -36.73
CA PRO A 198 29.31 37.13 -35.52
C PRO A 198 30.71 37.80 -35.53
N VAL A 199 31.64 37.41 -34.65
CA VAL A 199 33.08 37.26 -34.99
C VAL A 199 33.86 36.41 -33.95
N LEU A 200 35.05 35.94 -34.33
CA LEU A 200 35.90 34.92 -33.71
C LEU A 200 36.53 35.34 -32.34
N GLY A 201 36.97 34.34 -31.54
CA GLY A 201 37.63 34.59 -30.24
C GLY A 201 38.42 33.41 -29.60
N LEU A 202 39.06 32.53 -30.38
CA LEU A 202 40.15 31.64 -29.90
C LEU A 202 41.52 32.35 -30.12
N PRO A 203 42.64 32.03 -29.41
CA PRO A 203 43.01 30.68 -28.90
C PRO A 203 43.88 30.61 -27.60
N LEU A 204 44.42 29.39 -27.33
CA LEU A 204 45.64 29.03 -26.56
C LEU A 204 45.61 28.74 -25.03
N ARG A 205 46.58 27.87 -24.63
CA ARG A 205 46.96 27.34 -23.29
C ARG A 205 48.23 28.12 -22.76
N PRO A 206 49.04 27.74 -21.71
CA PRO A 206 49.03 26.56 -20.80
C PRO A 206 49.55 26.73 -19.32
N ARG A 207 49.60 25.62 -18.54
CA ARG A 207 50.35 25.37 -17.26
C ARG A 207 49.93 26.18 -15.99
N GLY A 208 50.14 25.76 -14.73
CA GLY A 208 50.57 24.45 -14.17
C GLY A 208 50.91 24.45 -12.64
N CYS A 209 50.66 23.32 -11.96
CA CYS A 209 51.26 22.76 -10.70
C CYS A 209 51.49 23.55 -9.37
N GLY A 210 50.87 23.04 -8.27
CA GLY A 210 51.52 22.76 -6.94
C GLY A 210 51.51 23.84 -5.82
N TYR A 211 51.93 23.57 -4.56
CA TYR A 211 51.95 22.33 -3.73
C TYR A 211 52.37 22.63 -2.24
N GLY A 212 51.98 21.78 -1.26
CA GLY A 212 52.64 21.63 0.08
C GLY A 212 51.97 22.32 1.28
N GLY A 213 51.97 21.80 2.52
CA GLY A 213 52.56 20.57 3.14
C GLY A 213 52.00 20.35 4.58
N LEU A 214 52.66 19.79 5.61
CA LEU A 214 53.98 19.14 5.74
C LEU A 214 54.13 18.44 7.15
N GLY A 215 54.44 17.13 7.24
CA GLY A 215 55.01 16.46 8.45
C GLY A 215 54.12 15.42 9.17
N THR A 216 54.63 14.37 9.85
CA THR A 216 56.02 13.89 10.13
C THR A 216 56.13 12.34 10.12
N GLY A 217 57.35 11.77 10.11
CA GLY A 217 57.64 10.30 10.00
C GLY A 217 57.83 9.55 11.35
N PRO A 218 58.58 8.40 11.47
CA PRO A 218 59.77 8.01 10.67
C PRO A 218 60.15 6.50 10.44
N ARG A 219 61.05 6.21 9.45
CA ARG A 219 62.03 5.07 9.33
C ARG A 219 61.48 3.63 9.11
N ARG A 220 62.15 2.64 8.47
CA ARG A 220 63.51 2.44 7.84
C ARG A 220 63.45 1.38 6.67
N PRO A 221 64.50 1.11 5.85
CA PRO A 221 64.39 0.50 4.49
C PRO A 221 65.23 -0.77 4.17
N GLY A 222 65.13 -1.31 2.92
CA GLY A 222 66.21 -2.09 2.26
C GLY A 222 65.87 -2.88 0.96
N VAL A 223 66.65 -2.67 -0.13
CA VAL A 223 67.13 -3.57 -1.26
C VAL A 223 66.22 -4.73 -1.79
N GLY A 224 66.13 -5.09 -3.09
CA GLY A 224 66.68 -4.62 -4.38
C GLY A 224 66.95 -5.75 -5.42
N VAL A 225 67.22 -5.41 -6.71
CA VAL A 225 67.99 -6.16 -7.76
C VAL A 225 67.29 -7.14 -8.76
N ARG A 226 67.26 -6.75 -10.07
CA ARG A 226 67.43 -7.53 -11.37
C ARG A 226 66.47 -8.71 -11.73
N ASP A 227 66.34 -9.22 -12.97
CA ASP A 227 66.85 -8.88 -14.33
C ASP A 227 65.96 -9.44 -15.49
N LEU A 228 66.28 -9.10 -16.76
CA LEU A 228 65.88 -9.75 -18.05
C LEU A 228 64.37 -9.77 -18.44
N GLY A 229 63.94 -9.58 -19.70
CA GLY A 229 64.58 -9.03 -20.90
C GLY A 229 64.41 -9.85 -22.19
N TYR A 230 63.88 -9.25 -23.28
CA TYR A 230 64.41 -9.38 -24.67
C TYR A 230 63.71 -8.42 -25.68
N CYS A 231 64.47 -7.97 -26.69
CA CYS A 231 64.04 -7.25 -27.91
C CYS A 231 63.96 -8.25 -29.09
N ALA A 232 63.57 -7.95 -30.34
CA ALA A 232 62.73 -6.97 -31.03
C ALA A 232 62.77 -7.37 -32.54
N VAL A 233 62.09 -6.66 -33.46
CA VAL A 233 62.59 -6.36 -34.83
C VAL A 233 61.65 -5.34 -35.50
N LEU A 234 62.20 -4.53 -36.41
CA LEU A 234 61.52 -3.42 -37.08
C LEU A 234 62.01 -3.32 -38.53
N VAL A 235 61.11 -3.13 -39.50
CA VAL A 235 61.45 -2.88 -40.92
C VAL A 235 60.61 -1.71 -41.45
N CYS A 236 61.23 -0.81 -42.21
CA CYS A 236 60.63 0.43 -42.72
C CYS A 236 60.51 0.44 -44.25
N GLY A 237 59.56 1.24 -44.79
CA GLY A 237 59.71 1.86 -46.11
C GLY A 237 58.42 2.16 -46.88
N GLY A 238 58.33 3.35 -47.50
CA GLY A 238 57.67 3.48 -48.80
C GLY A 238 56.50 4.47 -49.03
N ALA A 239 56.77 5.78 -48.96
CA ALA A 239 56.18 6.84 -49.82
C ALA A 239 54.65 7.14 -49.81
N LEU A 240 54.30 8.34 -50.31
CA LEU A 240 52.93 8.87 -50.42
C LEU A 240 52.30 8.64 -51.80
N ARG A 241 50.98 8.42 -51.84
CA ARG A 241 50.07 8.90 -52.91
C ARG A 241 48.63 9.06 -52.39
N ARG A 242 47.94 10.14 -52.80
CA ARG A 242 46.47 10.29 -52.68
C ARG A 242 45.81 9.89 -54.04
N PRO A 243 44.47 9.90 -54.19
CA PRO A 243 43.65 8.72 -53.95
C PRO A 243 43.01 8.21 -55.26
N GLY A 244 43.05 6.90 -55.49
CA GLY A 244 42.28 6.28 -56.57
C GLY A 244 40.83 6.10 -56.13
N ALA A 245 39.88 6.72 -56.84
CA ALA A 245 38.46 6.49 -56.61
C ALA A 245 38.13 5.02 -56.92
N LYS A 246 37.57 4.31 -55.94
CA LYS A 246 36.83 3.07 -56.15
C LYS A 246 35.42 3.27 -55.61
N GLY A 247 34.46 2.59 -56.22
CA GLY A 247 33.04 2.93 -56.10
C GLY A 247 32.54 2.95 -54.66
N ALA A 248 31.47 3.72 -54.44
CA ALA A 248 30.60 3.47 -53.31
C ALA A 248 30.04 2.04 -53.45
N ALA A 249 30.62 1.09 -52.72
CA ALA A 249 29.87 -0.06 -52.29
C ALA A 249 28.62 0.49 -51.59
N SER A 250 27.44 0.06 -52.04
CA SER A 250 26.20 0.29 -51.33
C SER A 250 26.40 -0.18 -49.90
N ARG A 251 26.43 0.77 -48.95
CA ARG A 251 26.48 0.43 -47.54
C ARG A 251 25.13 -0.19 -47.22
N GLU A 252 25.11 -1.51 -47.19
CA GLU A 252 23.91 -2.31 -46.94
C GLU A 252 23.29 -1.81 -45.64
N VAL A 253 22.10 -1.21 -45.73
CA VAL A 253 21.48 -0.48 -44.63
C VAL A 253 20.86 -1.52 -43.70
N ALA A 254 21.70 -2.02 -42.80
CA ALA A 254 21.35 -3.06 -41.84
C ALA A 254 20.12 -2.63 -41.05
N MET A 255 19.12 -3.52 -40.98
CA MET A 255 17.82 -3.16 -40.43
C MET A 255 17.92 -3.03 -38.91
N ARG A 256 17.21 -2.04 -38.35
CA ARG A 256 17.15 -1.82 -36.89
C ARG A 256 15.74 -2.05 -36.37
N ALA A 257 15.65 -2.44 -35.11
CA ALA A 257 14.38 -2.54 -34.39
C ALA A 257 14.40 -1.79 -33.05
N VAL A 258 13.23 -1.38 -32.58
CA VAL A 258 12.97 -1.03 -31.18
C VAL A 258 11.92 -2.01 -30.65
N VAL A 259 12.22 -2.69 -29.54
CA VAL A 259 11.34 -3.72 -28.98
C VAL A 259 10.76 -3.24 -27.65
N MET A 260 9.44 -3.15 -27.58
CA MET A 260 8.71 -2.62 -26.43
C MET A 260 8.56 -3.70 -25.35
N ALA A 261 9.25 -3.56 -24.22
CA ALA A 261 9.29 -4.57 -23.15
C ALA A 261 8.94 -4.01 -21.75
N GLY A 262 8.36 -2.82 -21.65
CA GLY A 262 8.07 -2.14 -20.39
C GLY A 262 6.81 -2.61 -19.62
N GLY A 263 5.97 -3.47 -20.21
CA GLY A 263 4.63 -3.80 -19.70
C GLY A 263 4.56 -4.53 -18.36
N LEU A 264 3.64 -4.10 -17.48
CA LEU A 264 3.42 -4.66 -16.13
C LEU A 264 2.75 -6.04 -16.07
N GLY A 265 2.21 -6.55 -17.20
CA GLY A 265 1.68 -7.92 -17.30
C GLY A 265 0.55 -8.29 -16.34
N SER A 266 -0.22 -7.34 -15.80
CA SER A 266 -1.11 -7.55 -14.65
C SER A 266 -2.18 -8.63 -14.83
N ARG A 267 -2.68 -8.84 -16.06
CA ARG A 267 -3.65 -9.90 -16.43
C ARG A 267 -3.08 -11.33 -16.38
N LEU A 268 -1.75 -11.49 -16.39
CA LEU A 268 -1.03 -12.76 -16.32
C LEU A 268 -0.57 -13.13 -14.90
N ARG A 269 -1.06 -12.42 -13.89
CA ARG A 269 -0.79 -12.75 -12.48
C ARG A 269 -1.52 -14.05 -12.11
N PRO A 270 -0.91 -14.95 -11.32
CA PRO A 270 0.27 -14.70 -10.49
C PRO A 270 1.64 -14.83 -11.17
N LEU A 271 1.76 -15.35 -12.39
CA LEU A 271 3.05 -15.62 -13.06
C LEU A 271 3.93 -14.36 -13.23
N THR A 272 3.31 -13.23 -13.61
CA THR A 272 4.01 -11.94 -13.80
C THR A 272 4.30 -11.17 -12.51
N THR A 273 4.38 -11.87 -11.37
CA THR A 273 4.77 -11.27 -10.08
C THR A 273 6.29 -11.29 -9.88
N SER A 274 6.93 -12.37 -10.33
CA SER A 274 8.39 -12.63 -10.24
C SER A 274 9.11 -12.42 -11.58
N LEU A 275 8.39 -12.54 -12.70
CA LEU A 275 8.95 -12.54 -14.05
C LEU A 275 8.30 -11.45 -14.94
N PRO A 276 9.06 -10.70 -15.77
CA PRO A 276 8.48 -9.79 -16.76
C PRO A 276 7.58 -10.52 -17.76
N LYS A 277 6.46 -9.92 -18.22
CA LYS A 277 5.61 -10.50 -19.29
C LYS A 277 6.45 -10.95 -20.51
N PRO A 278 7.38 -10.14 -21.06
CA PRO A 278 8.22 -10.54 -22.19
C PRO A 278 9.10 -11.78 -21.96
N LEU A 279 9.39 -12.14 -20.70
CA LEU A 279 10.24 -13.29 -20.35
C LEU A 279 9.46 -14.59 -20.08
N LEU A 280 8.12 -14.59 -20.13
CA LEU A 280 7.35 -15.83 -20.02
C LEU A 280 7.70 -16.77 -21.21
N PRO A 281 8.02 -18.05 -20.96
CA PRO A 281 8.51 -18.96 -21.98
C PRO A 281 7.37 -19.64 -22.76
N VAL A 282 7.40 -19.49 -24.09
CA VAL A 282 6.58 -20.27 -25.02
C VAL A 282 7.45 -21.39 -25.60
N VAL A 283 7.06 -22.63 -25.32
CA VAL A 283 7.77 -23.87 -25.69
C VAL A 283 9.28 -23.79 -25.42
N GLY A 284 9.62 -23.52 -24.15
CA GLY A 284 11.01 -23.52 -23.66
C GLY A 284 11.84 -22.26 -23.96
N ARG A 285 11.30 -21.22 -24.58
CA ARG A 285 12.00 -19.93 -24.82
C ARG A 285 11.10 -18.72 -24.57
N PRO A 286 11.59 -17.61 -23.98
CA PRO A 286 10.85 -16.37 -23.84
C PRO A 286 10.20 -15.84 -25.12
N MET A 287 9.01 -15.24 -25.00
CA MET A 287 8.38 -14.50 -26.11
C MET A 287 9.32 -13.43 -26.69
N LEU A 288 10.04 -12.70 -25.81
CA LEU A 288 11.03 -11.71 -26.22
C LEU A 288 12.21 -12.31 -27.02
N ALA A 289 12.58 -13.57 -26.76
CA ALA A 289 13.61 -14.26 -27.53
C ALA A 289 13.08 -14.69 -28.91
N HIS A 290 11.81 -15.13 -29.01
CA HIS A 290 11.17 -15.47 -30.28
C HIS A 290 11.06 -14.25 -31.22
N ILE A 291 10.53 -13.12 -30.74
CA ILE A 291 10.39 -11.90 -31.58
C ILE A 291 11.74 -11.29 -32.00
N LEU A 292 12.77 -11.37 -31.16
CA LEU A 292 14.14 -10.97 -31.53
C LEU A 292 14.74 -11.88 -32.59
N ARG A 293 14.45 -13.18 -32.54
CA ARG A 293 14.89 -14.13 -33.57
C ARG A 293 14.19 -13.90 -34.91
N LEU A 294 12.88 -13.68 -34.92
CA LEU A 294 12.13 -13.30 -36.12
C LEU A 294 12.72 -12.03 -36.74
N ALA A 295 13.00 -11.01 -35.92
CA ALA A 295 13.64 -9.78 -36.37
C ALA A 295 14.99 -10.04 -37.06
N ARG A 296 15.86 -10.85 -36.45
CA ARG A 296 17.16 -11.27 -37.02
C ARG A 296 17.00 -12.04 -38.33
N GLU A 297 16.06 -12.98 -38.37
CA GLU A 297 15.79 -13.83 -39.54
C GLU A 297 15.23 -13.01 -40.72
N HIS A 298 14.58 -11.87 -40.44
CA HIS A 298 14.21 -10.83 -41.41
C HIS A 298 15.27 -9.72 -41.64
N GLY A 299 16.51 -9.91 -41.18
CA GLY A 299 17.66 -9.03 -41.48
C GLY A 299 17.91 -7.87 -40.52
N VAL A 300 17.34 -7.88 -39.31
CA VAL A 300 17.73 -6.95 -38.24
C VAL A 300 19.08 -7.35 -37.64
N THR A 301 19.97 -6.38 -37.45
CA THR A 301 21.29 -6.57 -36.81
C THR A 301 21.35 -5.97 -35.42
N ASP A 302 20.72 -4.81 -35.22
CA ASP A 302 20.80 -4.02 -34.00
C ASP A 302 19.38 -3.73 -33.49
N ALA A 303 19.10 -4.03 -32.23
CA ALA A 303 17.78 -3.80 -31.63
C ALA A 303 17.89 -3.11 -30.26
N THR A 304 17.08 -2.06 -30.05
CA THR A 304 17.02 -1.35 -28.76
C THR A 304 15.77 -1.77 -28.00
N ILE A 305 15.93 -2.36 -26.82
CA ILE A 305 14.79 -2.82 -25.99
C ILE A 305 14.39 -1.70 -25.03
N THR A 306 13.13 -1.26 -25.03
CA THR A 306 12.61 -0.32 -24.02
C THR A 306 12.22 -1.09 -22.76
N VAL A 307 12.90 -0.78 -21.64
CA VAL A 307 12.76 -1.53 -20.39
C VAL A 307 12.38 -0.61 -19.24
N GLN A 308 11.41 -1.05 -18.43
CA GLN A 308 10.94 -0.30 -17.26
C GLN A 308 10.82 -1.23 -16.05
N HIS A 309 9.76 -2.05 -16.00
CA HIS A 309 9.57 -3.01 -14.93
C HIS A 309 10.58 -4.17 -15.04
N LEU A 310 11.19 -4.55 -13.91
CA LEU A 310 12.16 -5.65 -13.82
C LEU A 310 13.28 -5.61 -14.88
N ALA A 311 13.69 -4.41 -15.31
CA ALA A 311 14.68 -4.19 -16.37
C ALA A 311 16.04 -4.91 -16.16
N SER A 312 16.43 -5.14 -14.89
CA SER A 312 17.60 -5.92 -14.53
C SER A 312 17.48 -7.40 -14.91
N VAL A 313 16.29 -7.99 -14.83
CA VAL A 313 16.03 -9.40 -15.18
C VAL A 313 16.12 -9.59 -16.70
N ILE A 314 15.56 -8.65 -17.48
CA ILE A 314 15.64 -8.67 -18.95
C ILE A 314 17.12 -8.56 -19.41
N ARG A 315 17.87 -7.61 -18.86
CA ARG A 315 19.31 -7.43 -19.14
C ARG A 315 20.14 -8.65 -18.72
N ALA A 316 19.81 -9.28 -17.58
CA ALA A 316 20.52 -10.46 -17.08
C ALA A 316 20.23 -11.72 -17.91
N TYR A 317 19.08 -11.81 -18.59
CA TYR A 317 18.74 -12.94 -19.45
C TYR A 317 19.29 -12.79 -20.89
N LEU A 318 19.22 -11.58 -21.47
CA LEU A 318 19.56 -11.35 -22.89
C LEU A 318 21.00 -10.86 -23.14
N GLY A 319 21.73 -10.46 -22.11
CA GLY A 319 23.12 -10.02 -22.23
C GLY A 319 23.27 -8.81 -23.18
N ASP A 320 24.22 -8.89 -24.10
CA ASP A 320 24.45 -7.91 -25.18
C ASP A 320 23.85 -8.35 -26.54
N GLY A 321 23.12 -9.47 -26.59
CA GLY A 321 22.55 -10.05 -27.81
C GLY A 321 23.43 -11.05 -28.55
N SER A 322 24.69 -11.23 -28.14
CA SER A 322 25.65 -12.10 -28.84
C SER A 322 25.15 -13.53 -29.05
N ASP A 323 24.54 -14.14 -28.02
CA ASP A 323 23.94 -15.49 -28.08
C ASP A 323 22.74 -15.61 -29.03
N LEU A 324 22.08 -14.48 -29.34
CA LEU A 324 21.03 -14.42 -30.37
C LEU A 324 21.59 -14.09 -31.76
N GLY A 325 22.83 -13.60 -31.87
CA GLY A 325 23.39 -13.07 -33.11
C GLY A 325 22.88 -11.66 -33.46
N LEU A 326 22.62 -10.84 -32.43
CA LEU A 326 22.20 -9.44 -32.52
C LEU A 326 23.12 -8.55 -31.69
N SER A 327 23.09 -7.23 -31.93
CA SER A 327 23.53 -6.25 -30.94
C SER A 327 22.30 -5.70 -30.20
N LEU A 328 22.27 -5.86 -28.87
CA LEU A 328 21.16 -5.39 -28.02
C LEU A 328 21.55 -4.19 -27.17
N ASP A 329 20.93 -3.05 -27.50
CA ASP A 329 20.91 -1.86 -26.66
C ASP A 329 19.64 -1.82 -25.79
N TYR A 330 19.65 -1.03 -24.72
CA TYR A 330 18.54 -1.01 -23.75
C TYR A 330 18.23 0.39 -23.22
N ALA A 331 17.10 0.96 -23.64
CA ALA A 331 16.60 2.24 -23.15
C ALA A 331 15.82 2.03 -21.84
N THR A 332 16.33 2.55 -20.72
CA THR A 332 15.66 2.45 -19.40
C THR A 332 14.71 3.62 -19.18
N GLU A 333 13.42 3.35 -19.06
CA GLU A 333 12.41 4.36 -18.73
C GLU A 333 12.40 4.70 -17.23
N HIS A 334 12.93 5.89 -16.87
CA HIS A 334 12.91 6.39 -15.48
C HIS A 334 11.55 6.92 -15.01
N ARG A 335 10.62 7.12 -15.96
CA ARG A 335 9.21 7.49 -15.79
C ARG A 335 8.44 6.81 -16.93
N PRO A 336 7.15 6.46 -16.80
CA PRO A 336 6.37 5.96 -17.91
C PRO A 336 6.25 7.02 -19.01
N LEU A 337 6.80 6.75 -20.19
CA LEU A 337 6.74 7.65 -21.35
C LEU A 337 5.62 7.27 -22.34
N GLY A 338 4.88 6.21 -22.08
CA GLY A 338 3.93 5.63 -23.04
C GLY A 338 4.64 4.88 -24.17
N THR A 339 3.88 4.06 -24.91
CA THR A 339 4.42 3.16 -25.94
C THR A 339 5.14 3.89 -27.08
N ALA A 340 4.75 5.11 -27.41
CA ALA A 340 5.41 5.93 -28.42
C ALA A 340 6.54 6.79 -27.84
N GLY A 341 6.39 7.31 -26.61
CA GLY A 341 7.42 8.09 -25.94
C GLY A 341 8.67 7.26 -25.56
N GLY A 342 8.50 6.00 -25.18
CA GLY A 342 9.62 5.07 -24.94
C GLY A 342 10.41 4.80 -26.22
N VAL A 343 9.72 4.51 -27.33
CA VAL A 343 10.36 4.34 -28.66
C VAL A 343 11.04 5.64 -29.12
N ARG A 344 10.44 6.80 -28.83
CA ARG A 344 10.97 8.11 -29.22
C ARG A 344 12.34 8.41 -28.62
N GLU A 345 12.58 8.10 -27.36
CA GLU A 345 13.92 8.27 -26.77
C GLU A 345 14.89 7.17 -27.21
N ALA A 346 14.43 5.93 -27.45
CA ALA A 346 15.27 4.84 -27.97
C ALA A 346 15.77 5.08 -29.41
N ALA A 347 14.90 5.51 -30.33
CA ALA A 347 15.20 5.75 -31.74
C ALA A 347 15.64 7.19 -32.05
N ARG A 348 15.93 8.01 -31.03
CA ARG A 348 16.15 9.46 -31.14
C ARG A 348 17.19 9.87 -32.20
N ASP A 349 18.29 9.12 -32.25
CA ASP A 349 19.44 9.38 -33.13
C ASP A 349 19.47 8.44 -34.36
N PHE A 350 18.38 7.72 -34.65
CA PHE A 350 18.29 6.86 -35.84
C PHE A 350 18.16 7.71 -37.12
N ALA A 351 18.98 7.38 -38.12
CA ALA A 351 19.05 8.11 -39.39
C ALA A 351 18.19 7.48 -40.51
N ASP A 352 17.78 6.23 -40.34
CA ASP A 352 17.20 5.34 -41.35
C ASP A 352 15.97 4.62 -40.77
N ASP A 353 15.03 4.20 -41.61
CA ASP A 353 13.78 3.55 -41.21
C ASP A 353 14.01 2.26 -40.40
N PHE A 354 13.15 2.02 -39.42
CA PHE A 354 13.31 0.96 -38.43
C PHE A 354 11.97 0.31 -38.07
N LEU A 355 12.03 -0.89 -37.49
CA LEU A 355 10.86 -1.62 -36.99
C LEU A 355 10.57 -1.25 -35.53
N VAL A 356 9.28 -1.23 -35.17
CA VAL A 356 8.81 -1.23 -33.78
C VAL A 356 8.08 -2.55 -33.55
N LEU A 357 8.52 -3.32 -32.56
CA LEU A 357 8.01 -4.65 -32.24
C LEU A 357 7.50 -4.70 -30.80
N SER A 358 6.45 -5.48 -30.52
CA SER A 358 6.01 -5.73 -29.15
C SER A 358 6.74 -6.95 -28.58
N GLY A 359 7.36 -6.82 -27.40
CA GLY A 359 8.16 -7.88 -26.77
C GLY A 359 7.36 -9.06 -26.19
N ASP A 360 6.05 -9.04 -26.38
CA ASP A 360 5.06 -9.87 -25.70
C ASP A 360 3.94 -10.39 -26.62
N ALA A 361 4.14 -10.24 -27.94
CA ALA A 361 3.36 -10.92 -28.97
C ALA A 361 4.13 -12.15 -29.48
N VAL A 362 3.40 -13.17 -29.95
CA VAL A 362 3.97 -14.34 -30.63
C VAL A 362 3.47 -14.34 -32.08
N THR A 363 4.38 -14.49 -33.04
CA THR A 363 4.09 -14.23 -34.45
C THR A 363 5.18 -14.78 -35.38
N ASP A 364 4.81 -15.05 -36.63
CA ASP A 364 5.67 -15.37 -37.78
C ASP A 364 5.47 -14.38 -38.95
N ILE A 365 4.96 -13.17 -38.66
CA ILE A 365 4.74 -12.10 -39.65
C ILE A 365 6.04 -11.76 -40.40
N ASP A 366 5.97 -11.72 -41.74
CA ASP A 366 7.07 -11.27 -42.59
C ASP A 366 7.39 -9.77 -42.36
N LEU A 367 8.42 -9.52 -41.56
CA LEU A 367 8.89 -8.17 -41.23
C LEU A 367 9.65 -7.51 -42.41
N SER A 368 10.19 -8.31 -43.33
CA SER A 368 10.85 -7.81 -44.54
C SER A 368 9.83 -7.27 -45.54
N ALA A 369 8.69 -7.95 -45.72
CA ALA A 369 7.57 -7.48 -46.53
C ALA A 369 6.96 -6.19 -45.96
N LEU A 370 6.74 -6.12 -44.64
CA LEU A 370 6.29 -4.88 -43.97
C LEU A 370 7.23 -3.70 -44.25
N MET A 371 8.55 -3.91 -44.14
CA MET A 371 9.55 -2.88 -44.40
C MET A 371 9.65 -2.49 -45.89
N ALA A 372 9.40 -3.42 -46.82
CA ALA A 372 9.29 -3.11 -48.25
C ALA A 372 8.08 -2.21 -48.53
N VAL A 373 6.88 -2.59 -48.06
CA VAL A 373 5.65 -1.79 -48.20
C VAL A 373 5.80 -0.39 -47.58
N HIS A 374 6.51 -0.27 -46.45
CA HIS A 374 6.83 1.03 -45.85
C HIS A 374 7.67 1.93 -46.78
N ARG A 375 8.74 1.39 -47.35
CA ARG A 375 9.65 2.13 -48.24
C ARG A 375 9.01 2.49 -49.57
N ASP A 376 8.25 1.57 -50.17
CA ASP A 376 7.57 1.80 -51.45
C ASP A 376 6.41 2.80 -51.34
N SER A 377 5.68 2.78 -50.21
CA SER A 377 4.59 3.75 -49.96
C SER A 377 5.10 5.14 -49.55
N GLY A 378 6.28 5.24 -48.93
CA GLY A 378 6.78 6.50 -48.37
C GLY A 378 5.87 7.07 -47.27
N ALA A 379 5.19 6.20 -46.52
CA ALA A 379 4.41 6.60 -45.35
C ALA A 379 5.34 6.96 -44.17
N LEU A 380 4.90 7.84 -43.27
CA LEU A 380 5.66 8.15 -42.04
C LEU A 380 5.67 6.97 -41.06
N ILE A 381 4.58 6.19 -41.06
CA ILE A 381 4.38 4.96 -40.32
C ILE A 381 3.59 4.01 -41.22
N THR A 382 3.97 2.74 -41.25
CA THR A 382 3.15 1.66 -41.82
C THR A 382 2.76 0.69 -40.71
N LEU A 383 1.46 0.49 -40.50
CA LEU A 383 0.97 -0.49 -39.52
C LEU A 383 0.97 -1.89 -40.09
N CYS A 384 1.45 -2.86 -39.33
CA CYS A 384 1.12 -4.26 -39.57
C CYS A 384 -0.25 -4.58 -38.95
N LEU A 385 -1.15 -5.13 -39.75
CA LEU A 385 -2.52 -5.49 -39.36
C LEU A 385 -2.72 -7.00 -39.45
N ALA A 386 -3.52 -7.55 -38.53
CA ALA A 386 -4.01 -8.92 -38.58
C ALA A 386 -5.55 -8.91 -38.68
N ARG A 387 -6.15 -10.03 -39.13
CA ARG A 387 -7.62 -10.18 -39.11
C ARG A 387 -8.08 -10.88 -37.84
N ARG A 388 -9.21 -10.43 -37.27
CA ARG A 388 -9.83 -11.02 -36.06
C ARG A 388 -11.34 -11.05 -36.16
N SER A 389 -11.92 -12.18 -35.77
CA SER A 389 -13.38 -12.39 -35.68
C SER A 389 -14.03 -11.63 -34.53
N ASP A 390 -13.27 -11.31 -33.48
CA ASP A 390 -13.65 -10.35 -32.44
C ASP A 390 -12.55 -9.28 -32.32
N PRO A 391 -12.75 -8.08 -32.89
CA PRO A 391 -11.72 -7.05 -32.94
C PRO A 391 -11.77 -6.07 -31.74
N ARG A 392 -12.72 -6.22 -30.81
CA ARG A 392 -13.05 -5.21 -29.79
C ARG A 392 -11.95 -4.93 -28.77
N GLU A 393 -11.04 -5.89 -28.54
CA GLU A 393 -9.93 -5.73 -27.61
C GLU A 393 -8.74 -4.93 -28.19
N PHE A 394 -8.80 -4.60 -29.48
CA PHE A 394 -7.70 -4.03 -30.26
C PHE A 394 -8.09 -2.72 -30.96
N GLY A 395 -7.13 -2.07 -31.61
CA GLY A 395 -7.40 -0.92 -32.48
C GLY A 395 -7.81 -1.35 -33.88
N VAL A 396 -9.03 -1.00 -34.30
CA VAL A 396 -9.56 -1.31 -35.64
C VAL A 396 -9.14 -0.28 -36.68
N VAL A 397 -8.82 -0.74 -37.89
CA VAL A 397 -8.16 0.07 -38.92
C VAL A 397 -8.86 -0.05 -40.28
N ASP A 398 -9.41 1.07 -40.77
CA ASP A 398 -9.98 1.20 -42.10
C ASP A 398 -8.86 1.55 -43.09
N VAL A 399 -8.73 0.74 -44.13
CA VAL A 399 -7.64 0.78 -45.11
C VAL A 399 -8.24 0.83 -46.51
N ASP A 400 -7.68 1.64 -47.38
CA ASP A 400 -8.16 1.75 -48.76
C ASP A 400 -7.36 0.97 -49.80
N ASP A 401 -7.86 1.03 -51.04
CA ASP A 401 -7.35 0.28 -52.19
C ASP A 401 -5.89 0.65 -52.54
N ASP A 402 -5.42 1.84 -52.11
CA ASP A 402 -4.04 2.31 -52.23
C ASP A 402 -3.16 1.95 -51.00
N GLY A 403 -3.71 1.19 -50.04
CA GLY A 403 -3.02 0.75 -48.82
C GLY A 403 -2.89 1.84 -47.73
N ARG A 404 -3.68 2.92 -47.80
CA ARG A 404 -3.63 4.03 -46.84
C ARG A 404 -4.63 3.83 -45.71
N VAL A 405 -4.27 4.23 -44.50
CA VAL A 405 -5.19 4.25 -43.36
C VAL A 405 -6.12 5.46 -43.47
N ARG A 406 -7.42 5.20 -43.59
CA ARG A 406 -8.48 6.23 -43.58
C ARG A 406 -8.96 6.55 -42.17
N ARG A 407 -9.11 5.52 -41.33
CA ARG A 407 -9.63 5.64 -39.96
C ARG A 407 -8.94 4.65 -39.04
N PHE A 408 -8.63 5.11 -37.84
CA PHE A 408 -8.17 4.30 -36.72
C PHE A 408 -9.13 4.52 -35.54
N LEU A 409 -9.49 3.45 -34.81
CA LEU A 409 -10.26 3.55 -33.57
C LEU A 409 -9.79 2.48 -32.57
N GLU A 410 -9.29 2.92 -31.42
CA GLU A 410 -8.84 2.04 -30.34
C GLU A 410 -10.02 1.46 -29.56
N LYS A 411 -10.09 0.12 -29.44
CA LYS A 411 -11.03 -0.62 -28.57
C LYS A 411 -12.51 -0.24 -28.75
N PRO A 412 -13.10 -0.45 -29.94
CA PRO A 412 -14.48 -0.06 -30.25
C PRO A 412 -15.53 -0.87 -29.46
N ALA A 413 -16.66 -0.24 -29.13
CA ALA A 413 -17.87 -0.97 -28.76
C ALA A 413 -18.45 -1.73 -29.98
N TRP A 414 -19.32 -2.72 -29.76
CA TRP A 414 -19.93 -3.51 -30.85
C TRP A 414 -20.62 -2.67 -31.94
N GLY A 415 -21.21 -1.52 -31.59
CA GLY A 415 -21.84 -0.60 -32.55
C GLY A 415 -20.87 0.30 -33.32
N GLU A 416 -19.57 0.24 -33.01
CA GLU A 416 -18.51 1.09 -33.57
C GLU A 416 -17.50 0.29 -34.40
N VAL A 417 -17.60 -1.05 -34.42
CA VAL A 417 -16.77 -1.92 -35.26
C VAL A 417 -17.15 -1.73 -36.74
N PHE A 418 -16.18 -1.28 -37.55
CA PHE A 418 -16.35 -1.07 -39.00
C PHE A 418 -15.48 -1.99 -39.87
N THR A 419 -14.64 -2.85 -39.27
CA THR A 419 -13.66 -3.70 -39.95
C THR A 419 -13.20 -4.84 -39.04
N ASP A 420 -12.73 -5.95 -39.62
CA ASP A 420 -12.09 -7.08 -38.94
C ASP A 420 -10.55 -6.95 -38.88
N ALA A 421 -9.97 -5.92 -39.53
CA ALA A 421 -8.55 -5.64 -39.50
C ALA A 421 -8.15 -4.86 -38.24
N VAL A 422 -7.24 -5.43 -37.45
CA VAL A 422 -6.76 -4.88 -36.17
C VAL A 422 -5.25 -4.61 -36.19
N SER A 423 -4.83 -3.56 -35.49
CA SER A 423 -3.42 -3.25 -35.27
C SER A 423 -2.73 -4.32 -34.41
N THR A 424 -1.60 -4.83 -34.88
CA THR A 424 -0.79 -5.85 -34.20
C THR A 424 0.17 -5.28 -33.15
N GLY A 425 0.28 -3.96 -33.04
CA GLY A 425 1.35 -3.29 -32.28
C GLY A 425 2.73 -3.30 -32.98
N ILE A 426 2.84 -3.91 -34.17
CA ILE A 426 4.05 -3.94 -34.99
C ILE A 426 3.97 -2.86 -36.07
N TYR A 427 5.01 -2.04 -36.19
CA TYR A 427 5.07 -0.90 -37.11
C TYR A 427 6.41 -0.84 -37.84
N ALA A 428 6.41 -0.35 -39.08
CA ALA A 428 7.61 0.23 -39.70
C ALA A 428 7.51 1.76 -39.61
N VAL A 429 8.60 2.42 -39.20
CA VAL A 429 8.60 3.82 -38.78
C VAL A 429 9.78 4.57 -39.38
N SER A 430 9.52 5.69 -40.04
CA SER A 430 10.57 6.58 -40.52
C SER A 430 11.02 7.53 -39.39
N PRO A 431 12.31 7.93 -39.31
CA PRO A 431 12.79 8.88 -38.30
C PRO A 431 12.09 10.25 -38.32
N ALA A 432 11.41 10.60 -39.43
CA ALA A 432 10.56 11.77 -39.52
C ALA A 432 9.32 11.71 -38.61
N ALA A 433 8.73 10.52 -38.40
CA ALA A 433 7.59 10.33 -37.49
C ALA A 433 8.00 10.52 -36.02
N VAL A 434 9.16 9.97 -35.63
CA VAL A 434 9.71 10.10 -34.26
C VAL A 434 9.88 11.57 -33.86
N ARG A 435 10.29 12.42 -34.80
CA ARG A 435 10.46 13.88 -34.60
C ARG A 435 9.14 14.65 -34.43
N LEU A 436 7.98 14.02 -34.65
CA LEU A 436 6.63 14.59 -34.43
C LEU A 436 6.00 14.14 -33.10
N ILE A 437 6.74 13.40 -32.26
CA ILE A 437 6.29 12.97 -30.93
C ILE A 437 6.84 13.96 -29.87
N PRO A 438 6.00 14.54 -28.98
CA PRO A 438 6.40 15.40 -27.86
C PRO A 438 7.47 14.80 -26.94
N SER A 439 8.19 15.66 -26.22
CA SER A 439 9.40 15.28 -25.46
C SER A 439 9.30 15.36 -23.94
N ALA A 440 8.17 15.83 -23.39
CA ALA A 440 7.98 16.03 -21.94
C ALA A 440 6.90 15.12 -21.34
N ASP A 441 6.05 14.56 -22.19
CA ASP A 441 4.76 13.97 -21.85
C ASP A 441 4.74 12.47 -22.19
N ALA A 442 3.87 11.72 -21.51
CA ALA A 442 3.57 10.36 -21.95
C ALA A 442 2.81 10.39 -23.28
N GLN A 443 3.16 9.51 -24.21
CA GLN A 443 2.56 9.42 -25.54
C GLN A 443 2.43 7.95 -25.96
N ASP A 444 1.23 7.56 -26.36
CA ASP A 444 0.91 6.21 -26.84
C ASP A 444 0.63 6.18 -28.35
N TRP A 445 0.99 5.07 -29.00
CA TRP A 445 0.84 4.95 -30.47
C TRP A 445 -0.62 5.04 -30.91
N SER A 446 -1.51 4.27 -30.29
CA SER A 446 -2.93 4.20 -30.64
C SER A 446 -3.76 5.36 -30.10
N ALA A 447 -3.43 5.90 -28.92
CA ALA A 447 -4.19 6.99 -28.29
C ALA A 447 -3.79 8.38 -28.79
N ASP A 448 -2.50 8.66 -28.97
CA ASP A 448 -2.00 10.00 -29.29
C ASP A 448 -1.48 10.12 -30.72
N VAL A 449 -0.55 9.25 -31.11
CA VAL A 449 0.31 9.50 -32.29
C VAL A 449 -0.42 9.19 -33.59
N LEU A 450 -1.08 8.04 -33.69
CA LEU A 450 -1.82 7.65 -34.90
C LEU A 450 -3.04 8.58 -35.15
N PRO A 451 -3.91 8.89 -34.15
CA PRO A 451 -5.00 9.83 -34.36
C PRO A 451 -4.51 11.23 -34.76
N ARG A 452 -3.42 11.72 -34.16
CA ARG A 452 -2.82 13.02 -34.51
C ARG A 452 -2.30 13.02 -35.95
N LEU A 453 -1.57 11.99 -36.39
CA LEU A 453 -1.03 11.93 -37.75
C LEU A 453 -2.12 11.87 -38.82
N LEU A 454 -3.22 11.15 -38.56
CA LEU A 454 -4.39 11.11 -39.45
C LEU A 454 -5.13 12.46 -39.50
N ALA A 455 -5.34 13.12 -38.35
CA ALA A 455 -5.93 14.46 -38.29
C ALA A 455 -5.06 15.53 -38.98
N ASP A 456 -3.73 15.40 -38.89
CA ASP A 456 -2.73 16.22 -39.58
C ASP A 456 -2.63 15.92 -41.10
N GLY A 457 -3.44 15.01 -41.64
CA GLY A 457 -3.45 14.61 -43.04
C GLY A 457 -2.14 13.97 -43.52
N ARG A 458 -1.36 13.36 -42.60
CA ARG A 458 -0.08 12.71 -42.95
C ARG A 458 -0.32 11.33 -43.56
N HIS A 459 0.63 10.89 -44.37
CA HIS A 459 0.59 9.54 -44.93
C HIS A 459 0.91 8.50 -43.86
N VAL A 460 -0.11 7.71 -43.50
CA VAL A 460 -0.01 6.50 -42.69
C VAL A 460 -0.45 5.32 -43.57
N GLY A 461 0.42 4.34 -43.75
CA GLY A 461 0.17 3.16 -44.56
C GLY A 461 -0.26 1.96 -43.72
N ALA A 462 -0.71 0.89 -44.39
CA ALA A 462 -1.02 -0.38 -43.77
C ALA A 462 -0.47 -1.57 -44.58
N TYR A 463 -0.16 -2.65 -43.87
CA TYR A 463 0.21 -3.96 -44.39
C TYR A 463 -0.65 -5.00 -43.67
N VAL A 464 -1.60 -5.62 -44.36
CA VAL A 464 -2.43 -6.70 -43.81
C VAL A 464 -1.67 -8.00 -43.98
N SER A 465 -1.15 -8.55 -42.88
CA SER A 465 -0.40 -9.81 -42.92
C SER A 465 -1.32 -11.04 -42.96
N GLY A 466 -0.82 -12.10 -43.60
CA GLY A 466 -1.41 -13.44 -43.56
C GLY A 466 -0.75 -14.36 -42.51
N GLY A 467 0.30 -13.91 -41.81
CA GLY A 467 0.98 -14.68 -40.77
C GLY A 467 0.18 -14.78 -39.47
N TYR A 468 0.57 -15.71 -38.61
CA TYR A 468 0.07 -15.83 -37.25
C TYR A 468 0.54 -14.62 -36.42
N TRP A 469 -0.33 -14.16 -35.52
CA TRP A 469 -0.04 -13.18 -34.49
C TRP A 469 -1.02 -13.40 -33.33
N GLU A 470 -0.56 -13.29 -32.09
CA GLU A 470 -1.39 -13.26 -30.87
C GLU A 470 -0.71 -12.34 -29.83
N ASP A 471 -1.41 -11.33 -29.29
CA ASP A 471 -1.02 -10.71 -28.02
C ASP A 471 -1.32 -11.69 -26.89
N VAL A 472 -0.29 -12.10 -26.15
CA VAL A 472 -0.42 -13.01 -25.02
C VAL A 472 -0.94 -12.23 -23.81
N GLY A 473 -2.18 -11.75 -23.90
CA GLY A 473 -2.77 -10.78 -22.98
C GLY A 473 -3.10 -11.33 -21.59
N ASP A 474 -3.38 -12.63 -21.49
CA ASP A 474 -3.84 -13.34 -20.29
C ASP A 474 -3.45 -14.83 -20.29
N ILE A 475 -3.84 -15.56 -19.24
CA ILE A 475 -3.52 -16.99 -19.03
C ILE A 475 -4.13 -17.91 -20.09
N ALA A 476 -5.32 -17.59 -20.64
CA ALA A 476 -5.96 -18.40 -21.67
C ALA A 476 -5.25 -18.22 -23.02
N ALA A 477 -4.87 -17.00 -23.38
CA ALA A 477 -3.99 -16.74 -24.52
C ALA A 477 -2.61 -17.41 -24.35
N TYR A 478 -2.02 -17.32 -23.15
CA TYR A 478 -0.73 -17.96 -22.83
C TYR A 478 -0.78 -19.50 -22.89
N ARG A 479 -1.92 -20.13 -22.58
CA ARG A 479 -2.10 -21.57 -22.85
C ARG A 479 -2.33 -21.84 -24.34
N ARG A 480 -3.19 -21.06 -25.01
CA ARG A 480 -3.53 -21.23 -26.44
C ARG A 480 -2.29 -21.20 -27.33
N VAL A 481 -1.41 -20.21 -27.15
CA VAL A 481 -0.21 -20.05 -27.99
C VAL A 481 0.75 -21.23 -27.88
N GLN A 482 0.84 -21.88 -26.72
CA GLN A 482 1.66 -23.09 -26.54
C GLN A 482 1.11 -24.26 -27.37
N VAL A 483 -0.21 -24.39 -27.45
CA VAL A 483 -0.91 -25.36 -28.31
C VAL A 483 -0.71 -25.01 -29.79
N ASP A 484 -0.88 -23.73 -30.16
CA ASP A 484 -0.73 -23.28 -31.55
C ASP A 484 0.69 -23.50 -32.08
N VAL A 485 1.73 -23.32 -31.27
CA VAL A 485 3.13 -23.66 -31.60
C VAL A 485 3.32 -25.17 -31.72
N LEU A 486 2.82 -25.97 -30.76
CA LEU A 486 2.92 -27.43 -30.80
C LEU A 486 2.16 -28.07 -32.00
N GLU A 487 1.06 -27.46 -32.42
CA GLU A 487 0.28 -27.85 -33.62
C GLU A 487 0.83 -27.23 -34.92
N ARG A 488 1.94 -26.47 -34.87
CA ARG A 488 2.57 -25.79 -36.02
C ARG A 488 1.63 -24.84 -36.78
N LYS A 489 0.78 -24.09 -36.06
CA LYS A 489 -0.01 -22.97 -36.61
C LYS A 489 0.77 -21.66 -36.75
N VAL A 490 1.95 -21.61 -36.15
CA VAL A 490 2.93 -20.52 -36.23
C VAL A 490 4.31 -21.14 -36.43
N ASP A 491 5.13 -20.56 -37.30
CA ASP A 491 6.50 -21.04 -37.53
C ASP A 491 7.47 -20.46 -36.49
N LEU A 492 7.90 -21.29 -35.54
CA LEU A 492 8.90 -20.95 -34.52
C LEU A 492 9.93 -22.07 -34.36
N ASP A 493 11.19 -21.70 -34.11
CA ASP A 493 12.26 -22.62 -33.75
C ASP A 493 12.05 -23.20 -32.33
N ILE A 494 11.37 -24.34 -32.26
CA ILE A 494 11.18 -25.16 -31.05
C ILE A 494 12.52 -25.83 -30.68
N PRO A 495 13.07 -25.62 -29.48
CA PRO A 495 14.35 -26.22 -29.09
C PRO A 495 14.28 -27.75 -28.92
N GLY A 496 15.39 -28.43 -29.17
CA GLY A 496 15.52 -29.88 -29.06
C GLY A 496 15.26 -30.60 -30.39
N VAL A 497 14.87 -31.87 -30.32
CA VAL A 497 14.66 -32.75 -31.48
C VAL A 497 13.28 -33.39 -31.42
N GLU A 498 12.55 -33.40 -32.54
CA GLU A 498 11.32 -34.17 -32.71
C GLU A 498 11.65 -35.68 -32.65
N ARG A 499 11.28 -36.35 -31.55
CA ARG A 499 11.53 -37.78 -31.31
C ARG A 499 10.41 -38.67 -31.86
N PHE A 500 9.18 -38.17 -31.82
CA PHE A 500 7.96 -38.77 -32.36
C PHE A 500 7.11 -37.65 -32.98
N PRO A 501 6.11 -37.93 -33.85
CA PRO A 501 5.30 -36.89 -34.47
C PRO A 501 4.68 -35.92 -33.46
N GLY A 502 5.07 -34.65 -33.55
CA GLY A 502 4.67 -33.57 -32.64
C GLY A 502 5.33 -33.58 -31.25
N VAL A 503 6.22 -34.53 -30.94
CA VAL A 503 6.87 -34.68 -29.63
C VAL A 503 8.32 -34.22 -29.69
N TRP A 504 8.58 -33.04 -29.11
CA TRP A 504 9.89 -32.42 -29.05
C TRP A 504 10.58 -32.71 -27.71
N VAL A 505 11.85 -33.10 -27.76
CA VAL A 505 12.64 -33.46 -26.58
C VAL A 505 14.00 -32.75 -26.62
N GLY A 506 14.29 -31.99 -25.56
CA GLY A 506 15.55 -31.28 -25.36
C GLY A 506 16.74 -32.19 -25.03
N ASP A 507 17.92 -31.59 -24.96
CA ASP A 507 19.16 -32.32 -24.68
C ASP A 507 19.22 -32.87 -23.25
N GLY A 508 19.84 -34.04 -23.10
CA GLY A 508 20.08 -34.67 -21.79
C GLY A 508 18.82 -35.13 -21.03
N VAL A 509 17.65 -35.17 -21.67
CA VAL A 509 16.41 -35.70 -21.08
C VAL A 509 16.52 -37.22 -20.84
N SER A 510 16.10 -37.66 -19.65
CA SER A 510 16.02 -39.08 -19.28
C SER A 510 14.56 -39.54 -19.28
N ILE A 511 14.24 -40.60 -20.02
CA ILE A 511 12.88 -41.16 -20.14
C ILE A 511 12.94 -42.65 -19.79
N ASP A 512 12.23 -43.05 -18.75
CA ASP A 512 12.09 -44.48 -18.41
C ASP A 512 11.24 -45.22 -19.45
N PRO A 513 11.58 -46.47 -19.85
CA PRO A 513 10.81 -47.25 -20.82
C PRO A 513 9.34 -47.51 -20.46
N GLY A 514 8.95 -47.39 -19.19
CA GLY A 514 7.57 -47.45 -18.72
C GLY A 514 6.80 -46.13 -18.81
N SER A 515 7.41 -45.03 -19.27
CA SER A 515 6.76 -43.73 -19.41
C SER A 515 5.89 -43.66 -20.67
N VAL A 516 4.70 -43.07 -20.57
CA VAL A 516 3.80 -42.84 -21.71
C VAL A 516 3.95 -41.40 -22.19
N ILE A 517 4.19 -41.20 -23.49
CA ILE A 517 4.23 -39.86 -24.09
C ILE A 517 3.31 -39.84 -25.32
N ALA A 518 2.38 -38.89 -25.36
CA ALA A 518 1.43 -38.71 -26.46
C ALA A 518 1.54 -37.29 -27.03
N GLY A 519 1.76 -37.18 -28.33
CA GLY A 519 1.95 -35.89 -29.01
C GLY A 519 0.64 -35.15 -29.34
N PRO A 520 0.74 -33.84 -29.68
CA PRO A 520 1.98 -33.06 -29.70
C PRO A 520 2.35 -32.58 -28.28
N ALA A 521 3.64 -32.54 -27.95
CA ALA A 521 4.15 -32.22 -26.61
C ALA A 521 5.61 -31.71 -26.66
N PHE A 522 6.04 -31.04 -25.59
CA PHE A 522 7.43 -30.58 -25.42
C PHE A 522 8.00 -31.01 -24.06
N ILE A 523 9.25 -31.49 -24.07
CA ILE A 523 10.02 -31.83 -22.86
C ILE A 523 11.35 -31.09 -22.90
N GLY A 524 11.54 -30.13 -22.00
CA GLY A 524 12.74 -29.30 -21.88
C GLY A 524 13.99 -30.07 -21.46
N ALA A 525 15.16 -29.48 -21.71
CA ALA A 525 16.46 -30.11 -21.48
C ALA A 525 16.69 -30.54 -20.01
N HIS A 526 17.45 -31.61 -19.81
CA HIS A 526 17.82 -32.19 -18.51
C HIS A 526 16.65 -32.64 -17.61
N SER A 527 15.42 -32.66 -18.12
CA SER A 527 14.25 -33.17 -17.40
C SER A 527 14.24 -34.71 -17.33
N ALA A 528 13.60 -35.26 -16.31
CA ALA A 528 13.59 -36.70 -16.03
C ALA A 528 12.15 -37.23 -15.85
N LEU A 529 11.83 -38.35 -16.52
CA LEU A 529 10.55 -39.04 -16.45
C LEU A 529 10.75 -40.45 -15.87
N GLU A 530 10.15 -40.74 -14.71
CA GLU A 530 10.20 -42.04 -14.04
C GLU A 530 9.15 -43.04 -14.59
N GLU A 531 9.33 -44.33 -14.28
CA GLU A 531 8.44 -45.46 -14.63
C GLU A 531 6.94 -45.12 -14.44
N GLY A 532 6.13 -45.29 -15.50
CA GLY A 532 4.68 -45.10 -15.44
C GLY A 532 4.21 -43.63 -15.40
N SER A 533 5.12 -42.65 -15.47
CA SER A 533 4.73 -41.26 -15.71
C SER A 533 4.08 -41.10 -17.10
N SER A 534 3.17 -40.13 -17.24
CA SER A 534 2.37 -39.92 -18.46
C SER A 534 2.33 -38.45 -18.86
N VAL A 535 2.98 -38.11 -19.98
CA VAL A 535 2.94 -36.77 -20.59
C VAL A 535 2.05 -36.82 -21.84
N LEU A 536 0.84 -36.30 -21.72
CA LEU A 536 -0.20 -36.38 -22.73
C LEU A 536 -0.26 -35.13 -23.62
N ALA A 537 -1.06 -35.19 -24.68
CA ALA A 537 -1.14 -34.16 -25.72
C ALA A 537 -1.34 -32.73 -25.18
N HIS A 538 -0.71 -31.78 -25.87
CA HIS A 538 -0.68 -30.35 -25.58
C HIS A 538 -0.04 -29.98 -24.24
N SER A 539 0.88 -30.81 -23.75
CA SER A 539 1.65 -30.55 -22.52
C SER A 539 3.04 -30.02 -22.83
N VAL A 540 3.49 -29.05 -22.04
CA VAL A 540 4.82 -28.43 -22.10
C VAL A 540 5.49 -28.62 -20.75
N ILE A 541 6.64 -29.28 -20.73
CA ILE A 541 7.48 -29.49 -19.54
C ILE A 541 8.74 -28.63 -19.69
N GLY A 542 9.02 -27.75 -18.74
CA GLY A 542 10.26 -26.95 -18.70
C GLY A 542 11.53 -27.79 -18.53
N ALA A 543 12.67 -27.10 -18.50
CA ALA A 543 13.99 -27.71 -18.32
C ALA A 543 14.28 -28.04 -16.84
N ASN A 544 15.08 -29.08 -16.59
CA ASN A 544 15.46 -29.56 -15.26
C ASN A 544 14.27 -30.03 -14.37
N SER A 545 13.12 -30.33 -14.98
CA SER A 545 11.91 -30.76 -14.27
C SER A 545 11.86 -32.27 -14.08
N VAL A 546 11.38 -32.74 -12.93
CA VAL A 546 11.37 -34.16 -12.55
C VAL A 546 9.93 -34.65 -12.43
N ILE A 547 9.52 -35.53 -13.33
CA ILE A 547 8.17 -36.10 -13.39
C ILE A 547 8.23 -37.53 -12.84
N ARG A 548 7.65 -37.74 -11.66
CA ARG A 548 7.79 -38.99 -10.91
C ARG A 548 6.80 -40.06 -11.31
N ARG A 549 7.04 -41.27 -10.80
CA ARG A 549 6.25 -42.47 -11.10
C ARG A 549 4.75 -42.22 -10.95
N GLY A 550 3.98 -42.62 -11.95
CA GLY A 550 2.52 -42.46 -12.00
C GLY A 550 1.99 -41.04 -12.25
N ALA A 551 2.85 -40.01 -12.22
CA ALA A 551 2.42 -38.62 -12.46
C ALA A 551 1.86 -38.44 -13.86
N THR A 552 0.67 -37.83 -13.98
CA THR A 552 -0.06 -37.64 -15.24
C THR A 552 -0.27 -36.16 -15.56
N ILE A 553 0.12 -35.74 -16.77
CA ILE A 553 0.14 -34.34 -17.21
C ILE A 553 -0.58 -34.23 -18.56
N GLU A 554 -1.56 -33.33 -18.67
CA GLU A 554 -2.45 -33.23 -19.84
C GLU A 554 -2.91 -31.78 -20.10
N ARG A 555 -2.65 -31.23 -21.31
CA ARG A 555 -2.95 -29.82 -21.67
C ARG A 555 -2.35 -28.76 -20.72
N SER A 556 -1.28 -29.12 -20.01
CA SER A 556 -0.70 -28.34 -18.91
C SER A 556 0.69 -27.79 -19.26
N VAL A 557 1.04 -26.62 -18.71
CA VAL A 557 2.30 -25.94 -18.94
C VAL A 557 3.08 -25.85 -17.63
N LEU A 558 4.13 -26.66 -17.49
CA LEU A 558 5.07 -26.62 -16.37
C LEU A 558 6.31 -25.83 -16.82
N LEU A 559 6.76 -24.87 -16.02
CA LEU A 559 8.00 -24.14 -16.26
C LEU A 559 9.22 -24.93 -15.75
N ASP A 560 10.39 -24.27 -15.71
CA ASP A 560 11.67 -24.91 -15.40
C ASP A 560 11.80 -25.30 -13.92
N GLY A 561 12.42 -26.45 -13.66
CA GLY A 561 12.71 -26.94 -12.32
C GLY A 561 11.50 -27.41 -11.51
N VAL A 562 10.40 -27.79 -12.15
CA VAL A 562 9.21 -28.32 -11.47
C VAL A 562 9.44 -29.78 -11.05
N TYR A 563 9.20 -30.09 -9.78
CA TYR A 563 9.18 -31.45 -9.24
C TYR A 563 7.73 -31.92 -9.07
N ALA A 564 7.31 -32.87 -9.90
CA ALA A 564 5.98 -33.48 -9.85
C ALA A 564 6.04 -34.83 -9.13
N GLY A 565 5.47 -34.89 -7.92
CA GLY A 565 5.49 -36.06 -7.03
C GLY A 565 4.78 -37.31 -7.57
N ILE A 566 4.92 -38.41 -6.82
CA ILE A 566 4.40 -39.73 -7.20
C ILE A 566 2.87 -39.69 -7.29
N ASP A 567 2.30 -40.31 -8.32
CA ASP A 567 0.85 -40.41 -8.57
C ASP A 567 0.11 -39.04 -8.59
N THR A 568 0.79 -37.96 -8.98
CA THR A 568 0.19 -36.61 -9.15
C THR A 568 -0.63 -36.48 -10.44
N SER A 569 -1.60 -35.55 -10.47
CA SER A 569 -2.49 -35.36 -11.63
C SER A 569 -2.65 -33.88 -11.98
N MET A 570 -2.22 -33.48 -13.19
CA MET A 570 -2.18 -32.10 -13.66
C MET A 570 -2.89 -31.91 -14.99
N ARG A 571 -4.15 -31.49 -14.95
CA ARG A 571 -4.98 -31.27 -16.15
C ARG A 571 -5.23 -29.79 -16.39
N GLY A 572 -4.81 -29.29 -17.55
CA GLY A 572 -5.17 -27.98 -18.05
C GLY A 572 -4.65 -26.78 -17.27
N CYS A 573 -3.59 -26.94 -16.48
CA CYS A 573 -3.07 -25.94 -15.55
C CYS A 573 -1.77 -25.27 -16.05
N VAL A 574 -1.31 -24.24 -15.32
CA VAL A 574 0.01 -23.63 -15.51
C VAL A 574 0.76 -23.65 -14.18
N VAL A 575 2.01 -24.12 -14.19
CA VAL A 575 2.85 -24.27 -12.99
C VAL A 575 4.17 -23.51 -13.21
N GLY A 576 4.47 -22.57 -12.30
CA GLY A 576 5.64 -21.71 -12.33
C GLY A 576 6.97 -22.44 -12.10
N ARG A 577 8.05 -21.69 -12.06
CA ARG A 577 9.42 -22.22 -11.94
C ARG A 577 9.72 -22.68 -10.52
N SER A 578 10.53 -23.72 -10.38
CA SER A 578 10.97 -24.25 -9.08
C SER A 578 9.80 -24.57 -8.14
N VAL A 579 8.70 -25.10 -8.68
CA VAL A 579 7.55 -25.55 -7.89
C VAL A 579 7.72 -27.01 -7.51
N GLU A 580 7.56 -27.30 -6.22
CA GLU A 580 7.49 -28.65 -5.68
C GLU A 580 6.01 -29.07 -5.53
N ILE A 581 5.68 -30.28 -5.98
CA ILE A 581 4.35 -30.87 -5.89
C ILE A 581 4.49 -32.23 -5.19
N GLY A 582 3.90 -32.36 -4.00
CA GLY A 582 3.92 -33.59 -3.22
C GLY A 582 3.09 -34.71 -3.86
N SER A 583 3.34 -35.95 -3.42
CA SER A 583 2.68 -37.15 -3.96
C SER A 583 1.16 -37.11 -3.77
N GLY A 584 0.41 -37.67 -4.72
CA GLY A 584 -1.06 -37.76 -4.70
C GLY A 584 -1.81 -36.44 -4.96
N THR A 585 -1.10 -35.32 -5.13
CA THR A 585 -1.69 -33.99 -5.36
C THR A 585 -2.34 -33.87 -6.74
N SER A 586 -3.54 -33.28 -6.78
CA SER A 586 -4.31 -33.02 -8.01
C SER A 586 -4.43 -31.52 -8.31
N ILE A 587 -4.37 -31.15 -9.59
CA ILE A 587 -4.41 -29.76 -10.06
C ILE A 587 -5.36 -29.67 -11.27
N GLY A 588 -6.45 -28.91 -11.09
CA GLY A 588 -7.55 -28.76 -12.04
C GLY A 588 -7.35 -27.73 -13.15
N GLU A 589 -8.25 -27.78 -14.15
CA GLU A 589 -8.13 -26.99 -15.38
C GLU A 589 -8.27 -25.48 -15.11
N GLY A 590 -7.40 -24.69 -15.76
CA GLY A 590 -7.31 -23.24 -15.56
C GLY A 590 -6.64 -22.81 -14.25
N ALA A 591 -6.23 -23.73 -13.37
CA ALA A 591 -5.46 -23.37 -12.19
C ALA A 591 -4.05 -22.87 -12.57
N VAL A 592 -3.54 -21.91 -11.80
CA VAL A 592 -2.22 -21.31 -12.00
C VAL A 592 -1.46 -21.31 -10.67
N ILE A 593 -0.32 -21.98 -10.64
CA ILE A 593 0.65 -21.95 -9.53
C ILE A 593 1.84 -21.12 -10.00
N ALA A 594 2.29 -20.14 -9.22
CA ALA A 594 3.45 -19.32 -9.58
C ALA A 594 4.77 -19.86 -8.99
N ASP A 595 5.87 -19.15 -9.28
CA ASP A 595 7.23 -19.56 -8.93
C ASP A 595 7.43 -19.84 -7.42
N GLU A 596 8.37 -20.74 -7.10
CA GLU A 596 8.87 -21.00 -5.73
C GLU A 596 7.79 -21.48 -4.73
N CYS A 597 6.72 -22.12 -5.21
CA CYS A 597 5.69 -22.74 -4.37
C CYS A 597 6.01 -24.21 -4.04
N SER A 598 5.58 -24.67 -2.87
CA SER A 598 5.71 -26.07 -2.44
C SER A 598 4.35 -26.59 -1.96
N LEU A 599 3.73 -27.46 -2.74
CA LEU A 599 2.50 -28.16 -2.36
C LEU A 599 2.91 -29.45 -1.68
N GLU A 600 2.40 -29.72 -0.48
CA GLU A 600 2.64 -30.99 0.20
C GLU A 600 1.82 -32.14 -0.44
N GLN A 601 1.64 -33.24 0.29
CA GLN A 601 1.01 -34.47 -0.20
C GLN A 601 -0.53 -34.36 -0.19
N GLU A 602 -1.19 -35.03 -1.13
CA GLU A 602 -2.67 -35.14 -1.18
C GLU A 602 -3.40 -33.77 -1.23
N VAL A 603 -2.78 -32.75 -1.84
CA VAL A 603 -3.39 -31.41 -2.03
C VAL A 603 -4.32 -31.43 -3.25
N ASP A 604 -5.51 -30.82 -3.15
CA ASP A 604 -6.48 -30.74 -4.25
C ASP A 604 -6.69 -29.29 -4.71
N VAL A 605 -6.03 -28.88 -5.81
CA VAL A 605 -6.16 -27.54 -6.37
C VAL A 605 -7.32 -27.47 -7.36
N THR A 606 -8.44 -26.89 -6.94
CA THR A 606 -9.67 -26.87 -7.76
C THR A 606 -9.56 -25.95 -9.00
N PRO A 607 -10.34 -26.23 -10.08
CA PRO A 607 -10.25 -25.49 -11.34
C PRO A 607 -10.30 -23.96 -11.19
N GLY A 608 -9.47 -23.25 -11.95
CA GLY A 608 -9.37 -21.79 -11.91
C GLY A 608 -8.70 -21.19 -10.66
N SER A 609 -8.16 -22.00 -9.75
CA SER A 609 -7.49 -21.50 -8.53
C SER A 609 -6.12 -20.87 -8.84
N LEU A 610 -5.75 -19.81 -8.13
CA LEU A 610 -4.54 -19.01 -8.39
C LEU A 610 -3.63 -18.95 -7.15
N ILE A 611 -2.52 -19.67 -7.15
CA ILE A 611 -1.53 -19.69 -6.06
C ILE A 611 -0.39 -18.72 -6.39
N TYR A 612 -0.22 -17.69 -5.55
CA TYR A 612 0.81 -16.66 -5.71
C TYR A 612 2.21 -17.17 -5.33
N PRO A 613 3.32 -16.50 -5.72
CA PRO A 613 4.67 -17.04 -5.52
C PRO A 613 5.06 -17.25 -4.06
N GLY A 614 5.98 -18.19 -3.82
CA GLY A 614 6.58 -18.40 -2.49
C GLY A 614 5.60 -18.94 -1.43
N LYS A 615 4.65 -19.79 -1.83
CA LYS A 615 3.61 -20.35 -0.94
C LYS A 615 3.84 -21.83 -0.66
N THR A 616 3.70 -22.21 0.61
CA THR A 616 3.56 -23.61 1.02
C THR A 616 2.08 -23.93 1.21
N ILE A 617 1.62 -25.09 0.72
CA ILE A 617 0.26 -25.58 0.92
C ILE A 617 0.33 -26.89 1.72
N GLU A 618 -0.27 -26.93 2.91
CA GLU A 618 -0.21 -28.06 3.85
C GLU A 618 -0.92 -29.31 3.29
N ALA A 619 -0.45 -30.51 3.69
CA ALA A 619 -0.95 -31.78 3.18
C ALA A 619 -2.47 -31.98 3.41
N GLY A 620 -3.15 -32.55 2.42
CA GLY A 620 -4.61 -32.76 2.46
C GLY A 620 -5.46 -31.50 2.24
N THR A 621 -4.86 -30.35 1.91
CA THR A 621 -5.60 -29.09 1.71
C THR A 621 -6.34 -29.08 0.37
N ILE A 622 -7.65 -28.79 0.40
CA ILE A 622 -8.42 -28.46 -0.80
C ILE A 622 -8.33 -26.94 -1.04
N VAL A 623 -7.70 -26.54 -2.15
CA VAL A 623 -7.50 -25.14 -2.53
C VAL A 623 -8.63 -24.65 -3.42
N HIS A 624 -9.28 -23.56 -3.02
CA HIS A 624 -10.36 -22.89 -3.75
C HIS A 624 -10.03 -21.43 -4.08
N GLY A 625 -10.01 -21.09 -5.37
CA GLY A 625 -9.88 -19.71 -5.82
C GLY A 625 -8.46 -19.15 -5.65
N ALA A 626 -8.34 -17.85 -5.39
CA ALA A 626 -7.04 -17.18 -5.35
C ALA A 626 -6.38 -17.26 -3.95
N VAL A 627 -5.39 -18.15 -3.80
CA VAL A 627 -4.46 -18.16 -2.66
C VAL A 627 -3.44 -17.04 -2.83
N VAL A 628 -3.92 -15.81 -2.64
CA VAL A 628 -3.08 -14.61 -2.52
C VAL A 628 -2.40 -14.63 -1.15
N TRP A 629 -3.16 -14.91 -0.10
CA TRP A 629 -2.70 -15.12 1.28
C TRP A 629 -3.74 -15.88 2.10
N ASP A 630 -3.31 -17.00 2.67
CA ASP A 630 -3.39 -17.23 4.11
C ASP A 630 -1.95 -17.66 4.52
N ALA A 631 -1.37 -17.35 5.68
CA ALA A 631 -1.86 -16.56 6.82
C ALA A 631 -2.41 -15.18 6.45
N GLN A 632 -3.45 -14.78 7.18
CA GLN A 632 -4.16 -13.51 7.10
C GLN A 632 -3.24 -12.29 6.97
N GLY A 633 -3.65 -11.38 6.10
CA GLY A 633 -3.04 -10.06 5.97
C GLY A 633 -3.95 -9.15 5.16
N HIS A 634 -4.64 -8.22 5.84
CA HIS A 634 -5.20 -7.06 5.16
C HIS A 634 -4.06 -6.35 4.42
N ARG A 635 -4.32 -5.72 3.26
CA ARG A 635 -3.30 -4.86 2.65
C ARG A 635 -3.10 -3.66 3.57
N HIS A 636 -2.06 -3.69 4.40
CA HIS A 636 -1.63 -2.59 5.26
C HIS A 636 -1.02 -1.49 4.40
N ARG A 637 -1.90 -0.80 3.68
CA ARG A 637 -1.62 0.37 2.87
C ARG A 637 -1.01 1.43 3.78
N VAL A 638 0.17 1.95 3.45
CA VAL A 638 0.77 3.02 4.26
C VAL A 638 0.09 4.32 3.86
N THR A 639 -0.77 4.81 4.74
CA THR A 639 -1.61 6.00 4.49
C THR A 639 -0.92 7.27 4.97
N ALA A 640 -1.52 8.43 4.70
CA ALA A 640 -1.14 9.69 5.34
C ALA A 640 -1.26 9.65 6.89
N GLY A 641 -2.09 8.76 7.44
CA GLY A 641 -2.18 8.49 8.88
C GLY A 641 -1.23 7.40 9.38
N GLY A 642 -0.37 6.83 8.53
CA GLY A 642 0.46 5.66 8.84
C GLY A 642 -0.27 4.33 8.63
N ILE A 643 -0.08 3.38 9.56
CA ILE A 643 -0.78 2.08 9.59
C ILE A 643 -1.67 2.02 10.84
N SER A 644 -2.88 1.46 10.72
CA SER A 644 -3.77 1.15 11.84
C SER A 644 -4.39 -0.24 11.66
N GLY A 645 -4.74 -0.92 12.76
CA GLY A 645 -5.37 -2.24 12.72
C GLY A 645 -5.34 -3.00 14.05
N THR A 646 -6.02 -4.14 14.09
CA THR A 646 -6.09 -5.05 15.25
C THR A 646 -4.69 -5.58 15.61
N VAL A 647 -4.32 -5.53 16.90
CA VAL A 647 -2.99 -5.99 17.34
C VAL A 647 -2.82 -7.50 17.17
N SER A 648 -1.69 -7.91 16.59
CA SER A 648 -1.32 -9.30 16.30
C SER A 648 -2.16 -10.01 15.23
N VAL A 649 -3.11 -9.31 14.58
CA VAL A 649 -3.83 -9.81 13.39
C VAL A 649 -3.49 -8.92 12.20
N ASP A 650 -3.78 -7.62 12.31
CA ASP A 650 -3.38 -6.63 11.31
C ASP A 650 -1.97 -6.11 11.59
N VAL A 651 -1.80 -5.47 12.76
CA VAL A 651 -0.51 -4.89 13.15
C VAL A 651 0.23 -5.94 13.96
N THR A 652 1.10 -6.69 13.27
CA THR A 652 1.96 -7.73 13.85
C THR A 652 3.39 -7.21 14.10
N PRO A 653 4.20 -7.90 14.92
CA PRO A 653 5.58 -7.46 15.18
C PRO A 653 6.43 -7.35 13.92
N ASP A 654 6.21 -8.24 12.94
CA ASP A 654 6.90 -8.25 11.65
C ASP A 654 6.47 -7.06 10.77
N THR A 655 5.16 -6.75 10.68
CA THR A 655 4.70 -5.56 9.92
C THR A 655 5.26 -4.28 10.50
N ALA A 656 5.37 -4.17 11.83
CA ALA A 656 5.97 -3.00 12.49
C ALA A 656 7.48 -2.87 12.21
N VAL A 657 8.26 -3.96 12.34
CA VAL A 657 9.70 -3.94 12.03
C VAL A 657 9.96 -3.64 10.54
N ARG A 658 9.14 -4.18 9.62
CA ARG A 658 9.20 -3.85 8.18
C ARG A 658 8.83 -2.39 7.91
N LEU A 659 7.82 -1.83 8.60
CA LEU A 659 7.45 -0.41 8.47
C LEU A 659 8.58 0.51 8.91
N ALA A 660 9.20 0.25 10.06
CA ALA A 660 10.37 0.99 10.52
C ALA A 660 11.55 0.86 9.53
N SER A 661 11.83 -0.34 9.02
CA SER A 661 12.88 -0.57 8.02
C SER A 661 12.63 0.20 6.72
N ALA A 662 11.37 0.29 6.27
CA ALA A 662 10.98 1.04 5.08
C ALA A 662 11.11 2.56 5.31
N LEU A 663 10.59 3.07 6.43
CA LEU A 663 10.69 4.49 6.79
C LEU A 663 12.15 4.92 7.00
N ALA A 664 12.96 4.12 7.68
CA ALA A 664 14.39 4.40 7.85
C ALA A 664 15.14 4.49 6.51
N SER A 665 14.68 3.72 5.51
CA SER A 665 15.27 3.72 4.18
C SER A 665 14.95 4.99 3.37
N THR A 666 13.89 5.75 3.71
CA THR A 666 13.58 7.05 3.06
C THR A 666 14.39 8.22 3.60
N LEU A 667 14.76 8.18 4.88
CA LEU A 667 15.48 9.23 5.63
C LEU A 667 17.00 9.19 5.38
N PRO A 668 17.78 10.26 5.66
CA PRO A 668 19.25 10.23 5.59
C PRO A 668 19.88 9.14 6.49
N LYS A 669 21.17 8.84 6.31
CA LYS A 669 21.93 8.04 7.30
C LYS A 669 22.33 8.94 8.48
N GLY A 670 22.25 8.44 9.71
CA GLY A 670 22.62 9.21 10.90
C GLY A 670 21.74 10.44 11.17
N SER A 671 20.50 10.45 10.67
CA SER A 671 19.49 11.44 11.08
C SER A 671 18.70 10.93 12.28
N ALA A 672 18.32 11.83 13.19
CA ALA A 672 17.49 11.49 14.33
C ALA A 672 16.02 11.28 13.94
N ILE A 673 15.37 10.28 14.56
CA ILE A 673 13.93 10.02 14.48
C ILE A 673 13.33 9.95 15.89
N ALA A 674 12.23 10.67 16.15
CA ALA A 674 11.55 10.59 17.44
C ALA A 674 10.57 9.41 17.47
N VAL A 675 10.60 8.64 18.56
CA VAL A 675 9.61 7.60 18.85
C VAL A 675 8.90 7.97 20.13
N GLY A 676 7.59 8.14 20.06
CA GLY A 676 6.72 8.36 21.20
C GLY A 676 5.57 7.39 21.21
N ARG A 677 4.91 7.26 22.36
CA ARG A 677 3.75 6.39 22.50
C ARG A 677 2.79 6.85 23.58
N ASP A 678 1.58 6.29 23.54
CA ASP A 678 0.64 6.37 24.64
C ASP A 678 1.06 5.51 25.87
N HIS A 679 0.16 5.46 26.85
CA HIS A 679 0.34 4.69 28.10
C HIS A 679 -0.05 3.22 28.01
N SER A 680 -0.55 2.73 26.87
CA SER A 680 -1.04 1.37 26.67
C SER A 680 0.07 0.32 26.81
N ARG A 681 -0.34 -0.94 26.96
CA ARG A 681 0.58 -2.10 26.99
C ARG A 681 1.07 -2.46 25.59
N MET A 682 0.20 -2.35 24.60
CA MET A 682 0.50 -2.66 23.20
C MET A 682 1.51 -1.66 22.61
N ALA A 683 1.26 -0.35 22.71
CA ALA A 683 2.17 0.65 22.17
C ALA A 683 3.55 0.60 22.84
N ARG A 684 3.64 0.18 24.11
CA ARG A 684 4.92 -0.08 24.79
C ARG A 684 5.74 -1.18 24.14
N ALA A 685 5.12 -2.27 23.71
CA ALA A 685 5.81 -3.34 22.99
C ALA A 685 6.21 -2.87 21.58
N TYR A 686 5.26 -2.27 20.85
CA TYR A 686 5.48 -1.88 19.46
C TYR A 686 6.48 -0.73 19.29
N ALA A 687 6.47 0.29 20.17
CA ALA A 687 7.50 1.32 20.16
C ALA A 687 8.90 0.75 20.40
N GLY A 688 9.05 -0.25 21.28
CA GLY A 688 10.34 -0.93 21.51
C GLY A 688 10.86 -1.67 20.26
N LEU A 689 9.96 -2.33 19.52
CA LEU A 689 10.29 -2.96 18.23
C LEU A 689 10.71 -1.92 17.17
N LEU A 690 9.95 -0.83 17.06
CA LEU A 690 10.22 0.25 16.11
C LEU A 690 11.55 0.95 16.42
N SER A 691 11.81 1.33 17.68
CA SER A 691 13.10 1.88 18.11
C SER A 691 14.26 0.96 17.75
N GLY A 692 14.18 -0.33 18.10
CA GLY A 692 15.23 -1.31 17.76
C GLY A 692 15.47 -1.44 16.25
N ALA A 693 14.40 -1.40 15.44
CA ALA A 693 14.50 -1.44 13.99
C ALA A 693 15.09 -0.15 13.37
N PHE A 694 14.77 1.03 13.90
CA PHE A 694 15.36 2.30 13.47
C PHE A 694 16.86 2.37 13.79
N THR A 695 17.24 2.01 15.02
CA THR A 695 18.65 1.90 15.45
C THR A 695 19.43 0.92 14.56
N ALA A 696 18.87 -0.27 14.28
CA ALA A 696 19.46 -1.27 13.39
C ALA A 696 19.50 -0.86 11.91
N ALA A 697 18.68 0.12 11.49
CA ALA A 697 18.68 0.70 10.15
C ALA A 697 19.59 1.95 10.02
N GLY A 698 20.32 2.31 11.09
CA GLY A 698 21.33 3.38 11.08
C GLY A 698 20.75 4.79 11.25
N LEU A 699 19.71 4.91 12.08
CA LEU A 699 19.15 6.17 12.57
C LEU A 699 19.31 6.27 14.10
N ASP A 700 19.53 7.49 14.59
CA ASP A 700 19.53 7.77 16.02
C ASP A 700 18.08 7.93 16.50
N VAL A 701 17.72 7.23 17.58
CA VAL A 701 16.33 7.18 18.05
C VAL A 701 16.17 8.04 19.30
N ARG A 702 15.25 9.01 19.25
CA ARG A 702 14.82 9.81 20.42
C ARG A 702 13.57 9.16 21.02
N ASP A 703 13.73 8.26 22.00
CA ASP A 703 12.61 7.57 22.68
C ASP A 703 12.03 8.44 23.81
N HIS A 704 10.88 9.05 23.53
CA HIS A 704 10.10 9.87 24.46
C HIS A 704 9.24 9.05 25.43
N ARG A 705 9.15 7.72 25.25
CA ARG A 705 8.33 6.82 26.08
C ARG A 705 6.85 7.26 26.09
N VAL A 706 6.24 7.41 27.27
CA VAL A 706 4.85 7.89 27.38
C VAL A 706 4.84 9.40 27.19
N VAL A 707 4.23 9.88 26.12
CA VAL A 707 4.23 11.30 25.78
C VAL A 707 2.92 11.69 25.05
N PRO A 708 2.31 12.86 25.33
CA PRO A 708 1.21 13.37 24.51
C PRO A 708 1.64 13.55 23.06
N THR A 709 0.73 13.34 22.12
CA THR A 709 1.03 13.49 20.69
C THR A 709 1.53 14.90 20.34
N PRO A 710 0.95 16.02 20.84
CA PRO A 710 1.48 17.36 20.56
C PRO A 710 2.93 17.57 21.02
N VAL A 711 3.30 17.01 22.17
CA VAL A 711 4.68 17.12 22.72
C VAL A 711 5.68 16.37 21.83
N LEU A 712 5.32 15.18 21.33
CA LEU A 712 6.15 14.46 20.35
C LEU A 712 6.27 15.26 19.04
N ARG A 713 5.16 15.74 18.48
CA ARG A 713 5.15 16.54 17.24
C ARG A 713 5.98 17.82 17.38
N HIS A 714 6.03 18.41 18.57
CA HIS A 714 6.85 19.57 18.90
C HIS A 714 8.36 19.27 18.96
N ASP A 715 8.76 18.12 19.55
CA ASP A 715 10.17 17.67 19.52
C ASP A 715 10.63 17.34 18.09
N VAL A 716 9.78 16.65 17.31
CA VAL A 716 10.06 16.34 15.90
C VAL A 716 10.39 17.60 15.13
N ALA A 717 9.51 18.61 15.18
CA ALA A 717 9.63 19.89 14.47
C ALA A 717 10.83 20.78 14.89
N ARG A 718 11.70 20.30 15.80
CA ARG A 718 12.92 20.97 16.26
C ARG A 718 14.18 20.10 16.22
N HIS A 719 14.03 18.79 16.39
CA HIS A 719 15.13 17.91 16.78
C HIS A 719 15.18 16.57 16.04
N SER A 720 14.26 16.29 15.11
CA SER A 720 14.21 15.03 14.34
C SER A 720 13.84 15.24 12.87
N SER A 721 14.34 14.38 11.98
CA SER A 721 13.95 14.40 10.55
C SER A 721 12.62 13.71 10.26
N ALA A 722 12.08 12.98 11.23
CA ALA A 722 10.74 12.39 11.23
C ALA A 722 10.34 12.02 12.67
N GLY A 723 9.12 11.55 12.85
CA GLY A 723 8.72 10.88 14.09
C GLY A 723 7.70 9.76 13.88
N VAL A 724 7.48 8.97 14.93
CA VAL A 724 6.44 7.95 14.99
C VAL A 724 5.74 7.99 16.35
N MET A 725 4.41 8.14 16.33
CA MET A 725 3.55 7.99 17.51
C MET A 725 2.84 6.63 17.46
N VAL A 726 3.02 5.83 18.50
CA VAL A 726 2.35 4.53 18.66
C VAL A 726 1.25 4.64 19.71
N ARG A 727 0.00 4.33 19.37
CA ARG A 727 -1.13 4.41 20.32
C ARG A 727 -2.17 3.31 20.11
N ALA A 728 -2.99 3.05 21.12
CA ALA A 728 -4.28 2.39 20.91
C ALA A 728 -5.18 3.31 20.05
N THR A 729 -5.93 2.73 19.12
CA THR A 729 -6.82 3.49 18.24
C THR A 729 -8.01 4.04 19.06
N PRO A 730 -8.38 5.33 18.93
CA PRO A 730 -9.48 5.92 19.70
C PRO A 730 -10.78 5.11 19.63
N GLY A 731 -11.34 4.77 20.80
CA GLY A 731 -12.57 3.98 20.93
C GLY A 731 -12.44 2.47 20.70
N ARG A 732 -11.26 1.97 20.26
CA ARG A 732 -11.01 0.55 19.94
C ARG A 732 -9.76 0.04 20.69
N PRO A 733 -9.87 -0.42 21.94
CA PRO A 733 -8.73 -0.77 22.79
C PRO A 733 -7.93 -2.00 22.34
N GLU A 734 -8.43 -2.75 21.35
CA GLU A 734 -7.78 -3.88 20.66
C GLU A 734 -7.06 -3.50 19.35
N HIS A 735 -7.29 -2.29 18.83
CA HIS A 735 -6.60 -1.73 17.66
C HIS A 735 -5.42 -0.84 18.07
N LEU A 736 -4.41 -0.74 17.19
CA LEU A 736 -3.22 0.08 17.34
C LEU A 736 -2.99 0.95 16.10
N ASP A 737 -2.73 2.24 16.31
CA ASP A 737 -2.19 3.15 15.29
C ASP A 737 -0.66 3.25 15.43
N ILE A 738 0.04 3.20 14.29
CA ILE A 738 1.44 3.63 14.12
C ILE A 738 1.42 4.85 13.19
N VAL A 739 1.27 6.03 13.79
CA VAL A 739 1.16 7.32 13.09
C VAL A 739 2.56 7.82 12.75
N ILE A 740 2.80 8.12 11.47
CA ILE A 740 4.09 8.61 10.97
C ILE A 740 4.05 10.13 10.81
N LEU A 741 5.11 10.81 11.25
CA LEU A 741 5.24 12.26 11.29
C LEU A 741 6.35 12.75 10.34
N ASP A 742 6.08 13.82 9.60
CA ASP A 742 7.09 14.54 8.81
C ASP A 742 8.04 15.39 9.67
N GLU A 743 9.08 15.95 9.07
CA GLU A 743 10.08 16.82 9.72
C GLU A 743 9.49 18.08 10.39
N LEU A 744 8.23 18.43 10.11
CA LEU A 744 7.50 19.52 10.77
C LEU A 744 6.46 19.00 11.78
N GLY A 745 6.54 17.72 12.17
CA GLY A 745 5.66 17.07 13.15
C GLY A 745 4.22 16.85 12.68
N ARG A 746 3.92 17.01 11.39
CA ARG A 746 2.57 16.78 10.83
C ARG A 746 2.42 15.34 10.37
N ASP A 747 1.18 14.86 10.25
CA ASP A 747 0.88 13.53 9.68
C ASP A 747 1.51 13.40 8.28
N ILE A 748 2.14 12.26 7.95
CA ILE A 748 2.95 12.09 6.73
C ILE A 748 2.16 12.41 5.43
N GLY A 749 2.81 13.04 4.45
CA GLY A 749 2.17 13.34 3.16
C GLY A 749 1.97 12.10 2.29
N GLU A 750 0.93 12.09 1.44
CA GLU A 750 0.65 10.95 0.55
C GLU A 750 1.83 10.54 -0.35
N SER A 751 2.61 11.49 -0.85
CA SER A 751 3.82 11.20 -1.65
C SER A 751 4.81 10.34 -0.87
N ASP A 752 5.05 10.68 0.38
CA ASP A 752 6.04 10.03 1.23
C ASP A 752 5.49 8.74 1.85
N ALA A 753 4.19 8.70 2.17
CA ALA A 753 3.48 7.46 2.52
C ALA A 753 3.58 6.43 1.39
N ARG A 754 3.29 6.82 0.13
CA ARG A 754 3.47 5.97 -1.07
C ARG A 754 4.93 5.62 -1.35
N ARG A 755 5.90 6.40 -0.84
CA ARG A 755 7.34 6.10 -0.93
C ARG A 755 7.77 5.05 0.10
N VAL A 756 7.28 5.15 1.34
CA VAL A 756 7.45 4.14 2.40
C VAL A 756 6.76 2.84 1.99
N GLU A 757 5.52 2.90 1.51
CA GLU A 757 4.75 1.77 0.96
C GLU A 757 5.53 1.01 -0.11
N ARG A 758 6.08 1.71 -1.11
CA ARG A 758 6.86 1.09 -2.19
C ARG A 758 8.08 0.32 -1.67
N ILE A 759 8.79 0.85 -0.67
CA ILE A 759 9.95 0.18 -0.07
C ILE A 759 9.50 -1.01 0.80
N TYR A 760 8.38 -0.86 1.51
CA TYR A 760 7.76 -1.89 2.34
C TYR A 760 7.31 -3.10 1.51
N GLU A 761 6.58 -2.87 0.40
CA GLU A 761 6.13 -3.91 -0.53
C GLU A 761 7.32 -4.65 -1.18
N ARG A 762 8.31 -3.89 -1.69
CA ARG A 762 9.47 -4.45 -2.41
C ARG A 762 10.57 -5.01 -1.52
N ARG A 763 10.51 -4.76 -0.20
CA ARG A 763 11.52 -5.12 0.80
C ARG A 763 12.92 -4.55 0.49
N GLU A 764 12.97 -3.37 -0.15
CA GLU A 764 14.19 -2.63 -0.54
C GLU A 764 14.87 -1.95 0.69
N PHE A 765 15.03 -2.69 1.79
CA PHE A 765 15.48 -2.15 3.08
C PHE A 765 16.98 -1.84 3.10
N ARG A 766 17.33 -0.67 3.65
CA ARG A 766 18.70 -0.27 4.01
C ARG A 766 19.35 -1.29 4.95
N ARG A 767 20.60 -1.65 4.66
CA ARG A 767 21.45 -2.50 5.51
C ARG A 767 22.71 -1.70 5.87
N PRO A 768 22.84 -1.16 7.10
CA PRO A 768 24.05 -0.47 7.53
C PRO A 768 25.22 -1.42 7.74
N PHE A 769 26.45 -0.90 7.70
CA PHE A 769 27.62 -1.62 8.21
C PHE A 769 27.60 -1.66 9.75
N PRO A 770 28.34 -2.57 10.42
CA PRO A 770 28.32 -2.68 11.89
C PRO A 770 28.73 -1.42 12.68
N GLY A 771 29.49 -0.50 12.05
CA GLY A 771 29.83 0.81 12.61
C GLY A 771 28.90 1.96 12.19
N GLU A 772 27.78 1.65 11.53
CA GLU A 772 26.72 2.59 11.10
C GLU A 772 25.38 2.31 11.81
N VAL A 773 25.38 1.50 12.86
CA VAL A 773 24.22 1.33 13.76
C VAL A 773 24.06 2.63 14.57
N GLY A 774 22.84 3.14 14.68
CA GLY A 774 22.57 4.40 15.38
C GLY A 774 22.58 4.26 16.91
N ASP A 775 22.38 5.38 17.61
CA ASP A 775 22.23 5.43 19.07
C ASP A 775 20.75 5.43 19.53
N LEU A 776 20.54 5.21 20.84
CA LEU A 776 19.22 5.34 21.50
C LEU A 776 19.30 6.41 22.60
N LEU A 777 18.65 7.54 22.34
CA LEU A 777 18.64 8.75 23.15
C LEU A 777 17.31 8.91 23.90
N LEU A 778 17.35 9.51 25.09
CA LEU A 778 16.18 9.77 25.94
C LEU A 778 16.03 11.28 26.17
N PRO A 779 15.05 11.97 25.55
CA PRO A 779 14.88 13.42 25.73
C PRO A 779 14.24 13.78 27.08
N GLU A 780 15.06 14.04 28.11
CA GLU A 780 14.56 14.27 29.48
C GLU A 780 13.76 15.59 29.66
N HIS A 781 13.93 16.59 28.79
CA HIS A 781 13.34 17.94 28.92
C HIS A 781 12.21 18.26 27.92
N ALA A 782 11.79 17.32 27.06
CA ALA A 782 10.84 17.61 25.98
C ALA A 782 9.49 18.19 26.45
N LEU A 783 9.02 17.81 27.65
CA LEU A 783 7.83 18.36 28.29
C LEU A 783 8.04 19.82 28.74
N ASP A 784 9.22 20.14 29.26
CA ASP A 784 9.58 21.49 29.72
C ASP A 784 9.76 22.45 28.53
N ASP A 785 10.45 22.00 27.46
CA ASP A 785 10.66 22.77 26.23
C ASP A 785 9.35 23.08 25.48
N TYR A 786 8.39 22.15 25.52
CA TYR A 786 7.03 22.34 25.03
C TYR A 786 6.27 23.35 25.90
N ALA A 787 6.24 23.14 27.23
CA ALA A 787 5.53 24.04 28.16
C ALA A 787 6.07 25.47 28.14
N ALA A 788 7.39 25.64 28.05
CA ALA A 788 8.04 26.93 27.86
C ALA A 788 7.65 27.59 26.53
N THR A 789 7.48 26.79 25.46
CA THR A 789 7.04 27.32 24.16
C THR A 789 5.59 27.77 24.18
N LEU A 790 4.68 27.04 24.84
CA LEU A 790 3.28 27.48 25.00
C LEU A 790 3.21 28.82 25.74
N ARG A 791 3.91 28.95 26.87
CA ARG A 791 3.98 30.20 27.67
C ARG A 791 4.61 31.37 26.92
N ALA A 792 5.46 31.11 25.92
CA ALA A 792 6.10 32.14 25.10
C ALA A 792 5.28 32.54 23.86
N LYS A 793 4.17 31.85 23.56
CA LYS A 793 3.36 32.05 22.34
C LYS A 793 1.87 32.31 22.58
N ILE A 794 1.29 31.74 23.64
CA ILE A 794 -0.11 31.95 24.01
C ILE A 794 -0.21 33.14 24.96
N SER A 795 -1.04 34.14 24.62
CA SER A 795 -1.33 35.23 25.56
C SER A 795 -2.24 34.75 26.68
N LEU A 796 -1.72 34.76 27.91
CA LEU A 796 -2.45 34.56 29.16
C LEU A 796 -2.76 35.90 29.87
N GLU A 797 -2.70 37.01 29.14
CA GLU A 797 -3.12 38.32 29.66
C GLU A 797 -4.61 38.29 30.06
N GLY A 798 -4.94 38.95 31.18
CA GLY A 798 -6.28 38.98 31.77
C GLY A 798 -6.60 37.83 32.75
N VAL A 799 -5.94 36.67 32.64
CA VAL A 799 -6.32 35.44 33.37
C VAL A 799 -6.34 35.62 34.89
N SER A 800 -5.28 36.18 35.48
CA SER A 800 -5.19 36.48 36.91
C SER A 800 -6.15 37.56 37.42
N SER A 801 -6.73 38.36 36.52
CA SER A 801 -7.77 39.33 36.86
C SER A 801 -9.18 38.74 36.74
N ALA A 802 -9.34 37.69 35.92
CA ALA A 802 -10.61 37.02 35.68
C ALA A 802 -10.98 35.98 36.76
N ASN A 803 -10.01 35.51 37.56
CA ASN A 803 -10.21 34.51 38.63
C ASN A 803 -10.99 33.27 38.13
N LEU A 804 -10.55 32.71 37.00
CA LEU A 804 -11.25 31.59 36.36
C LEU A 804 -11.10 30.30 37.17
N THR A 805 -12.23 29.66 37.47
CA THR A 805 -12.29 28.27 37.94
C THR A 805 -12.56 27.37 36.74
N VAL A 806 -11.77 26.34 36.52
CA VAL A 806 -11.90 25.47 35.33
C VAL A 806 -11.78 23.99 35.71
N VAL A 807 -12.74 23.19 35.27
CA VAL A 807 -12.66 21.73 35.39
C VAL A 807 -12.02 21.15 34.14
N VAL A 808 -10.95 20.36 34.29
CA VAL A 808 -10.27 19.71 33.16
C VAL A 808 -10.24 18.21 33.36
N ASP A 809 -10.82 17.44 32.44
CA ASP A 809 -10.68 15.99 32.40
C ASP A 809 -9.57 15.59 31.41
N ALA A 810 -8.56 14.89 31.91
CA ALA A 810 -7.46 14.32 31.11
C ALA A 810 -7.75 12.90 30.59
N SER A 811 -8.97 12.37 30.77
CA SER A 811 -9.42 11.06 30.26
C SER A 811 -8.55 9.87 30.69
N GLY A 812 -7.84 9.97 31.82
CA GLY A 812 -6.87 8.96 32.28
C GLY A 812 -5.63 8.80 31.39
N GLY A 813 -5.37 9.76 30.50
CA GLY A 813 -4.42 9.63 29.40
C GLY A 813 -3.02 10.21 29.63
N SER A 814 -2.25 10.28 28.54
CA SER A 814 -0.91 10.87 28.52
C SER A 814 -0.91 12.39 28.75
N SER A 815 -2.01 13.07 28.35
CA SER A 815 -2.28 14.50 28.60
C SER A 815 -2.19 14.89 30.09
N SER A 816 -2.45 13.94 31.01
CA SER A 816 -2.30 14.14 32.46
C SER A 816 -0.86 14.42 32.90
N LEU A 817 0.15 14.14 32.07
CA LEU A 817 1.56 14.43 32.35
C LEU A 817 1.97 15.88 32.07
N VAL A 818 1.29 16.54 31.12
CA VAL A 818 1.73 17.84 30.60
C VAL A 818 0.89 19.01 31.14
N LEU A 819 -0.41 18.81 31.39
CA LEU A 819 -1.30 19.86 31.89
C LEU A 819 -0.79 20.54 33.17
N PRO A 820 -0.33 19.81 34.23
CA PRO A 820 0.19 20.45 35.43
C PRO A 820 1.45 21.29 35.16
N THR A 821 2.35 20.80 34.31
CA THR A 821 3.60 21.49 33.94
C THR A 821 3.33 22.74 33.11
N VAL A 822 2.35 22.71 32.21
CA VAL A 822 1.98 23.88 31.40
C VAL A 822 1.32 24.95 32.27
N LEU A 823 0.37 24.56 33.13
CA LEU A 823 -0.40 25.48 33.99
C LEU A 823 0.33 25.90 35.28
N ALA A 824 1.50 25.34 35.60
CA ALA A 824 2.26 25.70 36.80
C ALA A 824 2.72 27.17 36.82
N GLY A 825 2.01 28.02 37.57
CA GLY A 825 2.22 29.48 37.60
C GLY A 825 1.27 30.27 36.70
N VAL A 826 0.23 29.63 36.17
CA VAL A 826 -0.97 30.29 35.62
C VAL A 826 -1.99 30.41 36.76
N ASP A 827 -2.61 31.57 36.89
CA ASP A 827 -3.43 31.95 38.04
C ASP A 827 -4.90 31.55 37.80
N VAL A 828 -5.20 30.26 37.95
CA VAL A 828 -6.49 29.60 37.63
C VAL A 828 -6.79 28.52 38.67
N ASP A 829 -8.03 28.49 39.18
CA ASP A 829 -8.52 27.45 40.09
C ASP A 829 -8.85 26.16 39.30
N LEU A 830 -7.84 25.31 39.15
CA LEU A 830 -7.87 24.10 38.32
C LEU A 830 -8.41 22.88 39.07
N VAL A 831 -9.54 22.34 38.61
CA VAL A 831 -10.12 21.07 39.12
C VAL A 831 -9.84 19.94 38.13
N MET A 832 -8.79 19.15 38.39
CA MET A 832 -8.42 18.01 37.53
C MET A 832 -9.31 16.77 37.78
N LEU A 833 -9.96 16.30 36.72
CA LEU A 833 -10.50 14.94 36.56
C LEU A 833 -9.55 14.11 35.69
N GLY A 834 -9.60 12.78 35.79
CA GLY A 834 -8.75 11.87 35.00
C GLY A 834 -7.23 12.08 35.16
N GLY A 835 -6.79 12.82 36.18
CA GLY A 835 -5.42 13.35 36.34
C GLY A 835 -4.31 12.34 36.63
N ARG A 836 -4.52 11.05 36.33
CA ARG A 836 -3.56 9.96 36.50
C ARG A 836 -3.70 8.97 35.35
N ILE A 837 -2.57 8.49 34.84
CA ILE A 837 -2.52 7.47 33.78
C ILE A 837 -3.24 6.18 34.19
N GLU A 838 -4.26 5.79 33.44
CA GLU A 838 -5.04 4.56 33.64
C GLU A 838 -4.67 3.48 32.61
N VAL A 839 -3.63 2.69 32.90
CA VAL A 839 -3.11 1.62 32.00
C VAL A 839 -4.13 0.49 31.72
N ALA A 840 -5.28 0.47 32.41
CA ALA A 840 -6.40 -0.44 32.14
C ALA A 840 -7.46 0.14 31.17
N ARG A 841 -7.41 1.46 30.90
CA ARG A 841 -8.33 2.22 30.04
C ARG A 841 -7.50 3.07 29.07
N ALA A 842 -6.78 2.41 28.15
CA ALA A 842 -5.87 3.05 27.19
C ALA A 842 -6.59 4.08 26.29
N THR A 843 -7.81 3.72 25.88
CA THR A 843 -8.78 4.61 25.25
C THR A 843 -10.14 4.39 25.92
N PRO A 844 -10.94 5.44 26.18
CA PRO A 844 -12.33 5.27 26.57
C PRO A 844 -13.17 4.75 25.39
N SER A 845 -14.22 3.98 25.68
CA SER A 845 -15.28 3.73 24.69
C SER A 845 -16.12 4.99 24.45
N GLU A 846 -16.99 5.00 23.44
CA GLU A 846 -17.90 6.12 23.20
C GLU A 846 -18.91 6.30 24.37
N ASP A 847 -19.35 5.20 25.00
CA ASP A 847 -20.17 5.24 26.22
C ASP A 847 -19.39 5.78 27.43
N ASP A 848 -18.10 5.43 27.57
CA ASP A 848 -17.22 6.06 28.58
C ASP A 848 -17.03 7.56 28.29
N ARG A 849 -16.91 7.98 27.02
CA ARG A 849 -16.76 9.39 26.61
C ARG A 849 -18.02 10.19 26.95
N VAL A 850 -19.20 9.69 26.59
CA VAL A 850 -20.50 10.30 26.94
C VAL A 850 -20.69 10.35 28.46
N THR A 851 -20.24 9.33 29.20
CA THR A 851 -20.32 9.30 30.66
C THR A 851 -19.34 10.30 31.30
N GLY A 852 -18.10 10.39 30.80
CA GLY A 852 -17.10 11.36 31.25
C GLY A 852 -17.54 12.80 31.03
N LEU A 853 -18.09 13.12 29.85
CA LEU A 853 -18.62 14.45 29.54
C LEU A 853 -19.81 14.84 30.44
N ARG A 854 -20.67 13.88 30.82
CA ARG A 854 -21.73 14.12 31.82
C ARG A 854 -21.17 14.39 33.21
N LEU A 855 -20.19 13.59 33.66
CA LEU A 855 -19.52 13.80 34.95
C LEU A 855 -18.76 15.12 35.00
N LEU A 856 -18.14 15.54 33.89
CA LEU A 856 -17.52 16.85 33.72
C LEU A 856 -18.56 17.98 33.85
N ALA A 857 -19.69 17.88 33.15
CA ALA A 857 -20.79 18.85 33.24
C ALA A 857 -21.38 18.97 34.65
N GLU A 858 -21.67 17.84 35.30
CA GLU A 858 -22.08 17.81 36.71
C GLU A 858 -21.04 18.51 37.61
N ARG A 859 -19.74 18.34 37.31
CA ARG A 859 -18.66 18.97 38.09
C ARG A 859 -18.51 20.46 37.84
N VAL A 860 -18.69 20.93 36.61
CA VAL A 860 -18.67 22.36 36.27
C VAL A 860 -19.75 23.09 37.06
N VAL A 861 -21.00 22.61 36.97
CA VAL A 861 -22.14 23.19 37.70
C VAL A 861 -21.96 23.08 39.22
N ALA A 862 -21.47 21.94 39.73
CA ALA A 862 -21.26 21.75 41.17
C ALA A 862 -20.06 22.54 41.76
N THR A 863 -19.18 23.08 40.93
CA THR A 863 -18.04 23.93 41.36
C THR A 863 -18.21 25.40 41.00
N GLY A 864 -19.21 25.76 40.19
CA GLY A 864 -19.36 27.12 39.65
C GLY A 864 -18.25 27.49 38.67
N ALA A 865 -17.70 26.50 37.95
CA ALA A 865 -16.59 26.72 37.03
C ALA A 865 -17.02 27.50 35.77
N SER A 866 -16.12 28.34 35.27
CA SER A 866 -16.32 29.17 34.08
C SER A 866 -16.38 28.36 32.78
N MET A 867 -15.83 27.14 32.78
CA MET A 867 -15.94 26.15 31.70
C MET A 867 -15.50 24.76 32.20
N GLY A 868 -15.89 23.72 31.44
CA GLY A 868 -15.30 22.39 31.50
C GLY A 868 -14.57 22.05 30.21
N LEU A 869 -13.41 21.41 30.30
CA LEU A 869 -12.60 20.99 29.16
C LEU A 869 -12.27 19.50 29.28
N SER A 870 -12.63 18.69 28.28
CA SER A 870 -12.20 17.28 28.20
C SER A 870 -11.16 17.13 27.10
N ILE A 871 -9.97 16.66 27.48
CA ILE A 871 -8.89 16.33 26.55
C ILE A 871 -8.81 14.81 26.42
N ASP A 872 -8.68 14.32 25.18
CA ASP A 872 -8.58 12.89 24.90
C ASP A 872 -7.29 12.27 25.48
N SER A 873 -7.18 10.92 25.42
CA SER A 873 -6.05 10.23 26.04
C SER A 873 -4.69 10.48 25.35
N THR A 874 -4.70 11.04 24.13
CA THR A 874 -3.52 11.35 23.31
C THR A 874 -3.15 12.84 23.27
N GLY A 875 -4.10 13.75 23.53
CA GLY A 875 -3.89 15.20 23.56
C GLY A 875 -4.16 15.92 22.24
N GLU A 876 -4.79 15.26 21.27
CA GLU A 876 -5.12 15.81 19.94
C GLU A 876 -6.54 16.38 19.83
N ARG A 877 -7.47 15.99 20.71
CA ARG A 877 -8.88 16.42 20.67
C ARG A 877 -9.34 17.03 21.99
N LEU A 878 -10.13 18.09 21.86
CA LEU A 878 -10.74 18.89 22.93
C LEU A 878 -12.26 18.91 22.76
N ALA A 879 -13.01 18.51 23.79
CA ALA A 879 -14.44 18.77 23.92
C ALA A 879 -14.68 19.81 25.03
N ILE A 880 -15.73 20.63 24.85
CA ILE A 880 -15.97 21.82 25.67
C ILE A 880 -17.34 21.72 26.34
N VAL A 881 -17.43 22.15 27.60
CA VAL A 881 -18.66 22.28 28.37
C VAL A 881 -18.77 23.72 28.84
N ASP A 882 -19.93 24.34 28.65
CA ASP A 882 -20.18 25.72 29.11
C ASP A 882 -20.39 25.81 30.63
N GLU A 883 -20.45 27.03 31.16
CA GLU A 883 -20.67 27.30 32.58
C GLU A 883 -22.04 26.85 33.11
N LEU A 884 -22.98 26.50 32.22
CA LEU A 884 -24.31 25.97 32.53
C LEU A 884 -24.35 24.43 32.49
N GLY A 885 -23.21 23.77 32.26
CA GLY A 885 -23.10 22.33 32.13
C GLY A 885 -23.64 21.78 30.80
N GLN A 886 -23.83 22.61 29.77
CA GLN A 886 -24.14 22.12 28.43
C GLN A 886 -22.86 21.67 27.75
N VAL A 887 -22.82 20.39 27.35
CA VAL A 887 -21.76 19.86 26.49
C VAL A 887 -21.98 20.44 25.09
N LEU A 888 -21.00 21.19 24.58
CA LEU A 888 -21.01 21.66 23.21
C LEU A 888 -20.63 20.51 22.28
N ASP A 889 -21.43 20.26 21.23
CA ASP A 889 -21.05 19.34 20.16
C ASP A 889 -19.87 19.90 19.34
N ASP A 890 -19.19 19.05 18.57
CA ASP A 890 -17.96 19.43 17.85
C ASP A 890 -18.16 20.61 16.87
N ASP A 891 -19.35 20.75 16.26
CA ASP A 891 -19.67 21.84 15.33
C ASP A 891 -19.92 23.16 16.11
N ARG A 892 -20.61 23.11 17.25
CA ARG A 892 -20.80 24.29 18.13
C ARG A 892 -19.52 24.70 18.85
N ALA A 893 -18.76 23.75 19.36
CA ALA A 893 -17.45 23.99 19.97
C ALA A 893 -16.50 24.68 18.99
N LEU A 894 -16.46 24.23 17.72
CA LEU A 894 -15.74 24.92 16.66
C LEU A 894 -16.19 26.38 16.50
N LEU A 895 -17.49 26.64 16.37
CA LEU A 895 -17.99 28.00 16.15
C LEU A 895 -17.74 28.94 17.35
N VAL A 896 -17.75 28.43 18.59
CA VAL A 896 -17.44 29.21 19.80
C VAL A 896 -15.94 29.51 19.91
N VAL A 897 -15.07 28.53 19.65
CA VAL A 897 -13.60 28.74 19.56
C VAL A 897 -13.26 29.73 18.44
N LEU A 898 -13.99 29.65 17.32
CA LEU A 898 -13.83 30.54 16.17
C LEU A 898 -14.21 31.98 16.49
N ASP A 899 -15.35 32.23 17.14
CA ASP A 899 -15.78 33.58 17.55
C ASP A 899 -14.77 34.23 18.51
N LEU A 900 -14.24 33.44 19.46
CA LEU A 900 -13.20 33.88 20.41
C LEU A 900 -11.89 34.28 19.70
N VAL A 901 -11.33 33.41 18.86
CA VAL A 901 -10.06 33.67 18.14
C VAL A 901 -10.22 34.82 17.14
N ALA A 902 -11.38 34.91 16.49
CA ALA A 902 -11.68 35.96 15.52
C ALA A 902 -11.78 37.34 16.18
N ALA A 903 -12.46 37.43 17.32
CA ALA A 903 -12.61 38.66 18.10
C ALA A 903 -11.28 39.20 18.66
N GLU A 904 -10.28 38.33 18.92
CA GLU A 904 -8.95 38.75 19.37
C GLU A 904 -8.12 39.36 18.22
N SER A 905 -8.19 38.79 17.02
CA SER A 905 -7.23 39.11 15.95
C SER A 905 -7.70 40.21 14.99
N GLY A 906 -9.00 40.26 14.66
CA GLY A 906 -9.59 41.25 13.73
C GLY A 906 -9.07 41.24 12.28
N HIS A 907 -8.07 40.42 11.95
CA HIS A 907 -7.53 40.19 10.62
C HIS A 907 -6.80 38.84 10.54
N GLY A 908 -6.78 38.20 9.38
CA GLY A 908 -6.08 36.92 9.14
C GLY A 908 -6.98 35.87 8.51
N HIS A 909 -6.49 34.62 8.44
CA HIS A 909 -7.21 33.52 7.81
C HIS A 909 -7.42 32.33 8.76
N VAL A 910 -8.50 31.58 8.52
CA VAL A 910 -8.82 30.33 9.20
C VAL A 910 -8.93 29.20 8.16
N LEU A 911 -8.34 28.04 8.46
CA LEU A 911 -8.42 26.84 7.61
C LEU A 911 -9.41 25.84 8.21
N LEU A 912 -10.53 25.62 7.51
CA LEU A 912 -11.58 24.67 7.91
C LEU A 912 -11.85 23.64 6.79
N PRO A 913 -12.22 22.39 7.12
CA PRO A 913 -12.57 21.40 6.11
C PRO A 913 -13.86 21.78 5.37
N VAL A 914 -14.09 21.17 4.22
CA VAL A 914 -15.37 21.26 3.48
C VAL A 914 -16.59 20.81 4.30
N THR A 915 -16.38 19.97 5.32
CA THR A 915 -17.38 19.39 6.23
C THR A 915 -17.87 20.33 7.33
N ALA A 916 -17.14 21.41 7.64
CA ALA A 916 -17.51 22.31 8.74
C ALA A 916 -18.70 23.22 8.33
N SER A 917 -19.55 23.57 9.30
CA SER A 917 -20.73 24.44 9.11
C SER A 917 -20.44 25.71 8.29
N ARG A 918 -21.40 26.15 7.46
CA ARG A 918 -21.35 27.47 6.80
C ARG A 918 -21.66 28.64 7.73
N VAL A 919 -22.09 28.39 8.97
CA VAL A 919 -22.15 29.44 10.01
C VAL A 919 -20.76 30.00 10.30
N ALA A 920 -19.68 29.23 10.09
CA ALA A 920 -18.31 29.69 10.25
C ALA A 920 -17.96 30.88 9.32
N GLU A 921 -18.43 30.87 8.06
CA GLU A 921 -18.26 31.99 7.13
C GLU A 921 -18.91 33.27 7.68
N ARG A 922 -20.06 33.15 8.35
CA ARG A 922 -20.79 34.27 8.95
C ARG A 922 -20.14 34.80 10.23
N VAL A 923 -19.56 33.91 11.05
CA VAL A 923 -18.81 34.30 12.26
C VAL A 923 -17.54 35.05 11.86
N CYS A 924 -16.74 34.53 10.93
CA CYS A 924 -15.51 35.19 10.49
C CYS A 924 -15.79 36.51 9.77
N ALA A 925 -16.80 36.58 8.89
CA ALA A 925 -17.16 37.81 8.19
C ALA A 925 -17.64 38.93 9.13
N PHE A 926 -18.20 38.60 10.30
CA PHE A 926 -18.55 39.59 11.33
C PHE A 926 -17.31 40.27 11.94
N HIS A 927 -16.19 39.54 12.05
CA HIS A 927 -14.92 40.02 12.59
C HIS A 927 -13.90 40.45 11.52
N GLY A 928 -14.27 40.43 10.23
CA GLY A 928 -13.36 40.81 9.13
C GLY A 928 -12.29 39.78 8.78
N ILE A 929 -12.55 38.49 9.04
CA ILE A 929 -11.62 37.37 8.84
C ILE A 929 -12.11 36.46 7.72
N ASP A 930 -11.17 35.90 6.95
CA ASP A 930 -11.45 35.04 5.80
C ASP A 930 -11.35 33.54 6.13
N VAL A 931 -12.27 32.75 5.61
CA VAL A 931 -12.28 31.28 5.75
C VAL A 931 -11.78 30.62 4.47
N THR A 932 -10.67 29.91 4.55
CA THR A 932 -10.19 29.02 3.48
C THR A 932 -10.72 27.60 3.71
N ARG A 933 -11.45 27.06 2.73
CA ARG A 933 -11.91 25.66 2.74
C ARG A 933 -10.81 24.73 2.21
N VAL A 934 -10.65 23.57 2.84
CA VAL A 934 -9.65 22.55 2.47
C VAL A 934 -10.20 21.13 2.55
N PRO A 935 -9.55 20.12 1.93
CA PRO A 935 -9.88 18.72 2.13
C PRO A 935 -9.70 18.30 3.59
N LEU A 936 -10.56 17.41 4.10
CA LEU A 936 -10.57 17.01 5.51
C LEU A 936 -9.22 16.44 5.96
N ALA A 937 -8.63 15.58 5.13
CA ALA A 937 -7.31 14.97 5.35
C ALA A 937 -6.14 15.98 5.28
N GLN A 938 -6.35 17.17 4.70
CA GLN A 938 -5.31 18.19 4.53
C GLN A 938 -5.36 19.33 5.56
N THR A 939 -6.42 19.43 6.37
CA THR A 939 -6.66 20.47 7.39
C THR A 939 -5.41 20.95 8.15
N PHE A 940 -4.59 20.04 8.68
CA PHE A 940 -3.37 20.35 9.45
C PHE A 940 -2.06 20.21 8.64
N ARG A 941 -2.15 19.94 7.34
CA ARG A 941 -1.01 19.91 6.40
C ARG A 941 -0.94 21.14 5.50
N SER A 942 -2.09 21.70 5.10
CA SER A 942 -2.18 22.84 4.19
C SER A 942 -1.45 24.07 4.73
N THR A 943 -0.51 24.59 3.93
CA THR A 943 -0.04 25.97 4.02
C THR A 943 -1.12 26.93 3.51
N HIS A 944 -0.98 28.19 3.87
CA HIS A 944 -1.71 29.28 3.25
C HIS A 944 -0.65 30.17 2.59
N ASP A 945 -0.61 30.16 1.27
CA ASP A 945 0.61 30.49 0.52
C ASP A 945 0.88 32.00 0.39
N ASP A 946 -0.11 32.84 0.71
CA ASP A 946 0.00 34.31 0.70
C ASP A 946 0.83 34.88 1.88
N GLY A 947 1.33 34.01 2.79
CA GLY A 947 2.21 34.39 3.89
C GLY A 947 1.53 35.08 5.08
N THR A 948 0.22 35.28 5.02
CA THR A 948 -0.62 35.78 6.12
C THR A 948 -0.75 34.73 7.23
N GLU A 949 -0.82 35.16 8.49
CA GLU A 949 -0.92 34.24 9.63
C GLU A 949 -2.28 33.50 9.66
N VAL A 950 -2.20 32.18 9.87
CA VAL A 950 -3.36 31.31 10.11
C VAL A 950 -3.69 31.34 11.59
N LEU A 951 -4.83 31.93 11.94
CA LEU A 951 -5.28 32.14 13.32
C LEU A 951 -5.77 30.85 13.98
N LEU A 952 -6.43 29.98 13.19
CA LEU A 952 -7.01 28.73 13.65
C LEU A 952 -7.04 27.70 12.51
N ARG A 953 -6.79 26.43 12.85
CA ARG A 953 -7.17 25.25 12.06
C ARG A 953 -8.04 24.33 12.92
N SER A 954 -9.04 23.67 12.34
CA SER A 954 -9.82 22.64 13.04
C SER A 954 -10.42 21.62 12.09
N ASP A 955 -10.52 20.34 12.50
CA ASP A 955 -11.15 19.29 11.69
C ASP A 955 -12.68 19.13 11.93
N GLY A 956 -13.29 19.98 12.76
CA GLY A 956 -14.74 19.88 13.08
C GLY A 956 -15.11 18.60 13.86
N GLN A 957 -14.12 17.98 14.53
CA GLN A 957 -14.26 16.81 15.40
C GLN A 957 -13.43 17.00 16.68
N GLY A 958 -13.46 18.21 17.26
CA GLY A 958 -12.69 18.58 18.44
C GLY A 958 -11.17 18.69 18.24
N GLY A 959 -10.63 18.45 17.04
CA GLY A 959 -9.22 18.71 16.74
C GLY A 959 -9.01 20.20 16.43
N PHE A 960 -8.03 20.83 17.08
CA PHE A 960 -7.75 22.27 16.95
C PHE A 960 -6.25 22.57 16.85
N SER A 961 -5.91 23.69 16.21
CA SER A 961 -4.57 24.27 16.16
C SER A 961 -4.67 25.79 16.15
N VAL A 962 -4.23 26.45 17.22
CA VAL A 962 -4.27 27.91 17.37
C VAL A 962 -3.02 28.59 16.78
N GLY A 963 -3.14 29.87 16.47
CA GLY A 963 -2.08 30.70 15.88
C GLY A 963 -0.72 30.63 16.57
N GLY A 964 0.35 30.92 15.83
CA GLY A 964 1.74 30.79 16.29
C GLY A 964 2.26 29.37 16.56
N LEU A 965 1.42 28.34 16.79
CA LEU A 965 1.83 27.01 17.29
C LEU A 965 1.82 25.89 16.24
N GLY A 966 2.75 25.97 15.28
CA GLY A 966 3.19 24.82 14.46
C GLY A 966 2.20 24.26 13.43
N GLY A 967 0.90 24.58 13.53
CA GLY A 967 -0.15 24.12 12.62
C GLY A 967 -0.63 22.68 12.86
N GLN A 968 -0.20 22.04 13.96
CA GLN A 968 -0.49 20.66 14.35
C GLN A 968 -1.74 20.58 15.24
N ARG A 969 -2.42 19.41 15.32
CA ARG A 969 -3.46 19.17 16.34
C ARG A 969 -2.86 19.30 17.74
N ASP A 970 -3.41 20.19 18.56
CA ASP A 970 -2.99 20.39 19.94
C ASP A 970 -4.15 20.86 20.84
N ALA A 971 -4.76 19.91 21.54
CA ALA A 971 -5.82 20.19 22.49
C ALA A 971 -5.32 20.87 23.77
N VAL A 972 -4.05 20.68 24.13
CA VAL A 972 -3.45 21.27 25.35
C VAL A 972 -3.14 22.74 25.11
N ALA A 973 -2.55 23.09 23.97
CA ALA A 973 -2.40 24.49 23.55
C ALA A 973 -3.76 25.18 23.40
N THR A 974 -4.75 24.52 22.79
CA THR A 974 -6.08 25.10 22.59
C THR A 974 -6.80 25.35 23.92
N ALA A 975 -6.73 24.40 24.86
CA ALA A 975 -7.26 24.57 26.22
C ALA A 975 -6.62 25.77 26.94
N VAL A 976 -5.29 25.94 26.82
CA VAL A 976 -4.54 27.05 27.45
C VAL A 976 -4.85 28.39 26.77
N ALA A 977 -5.05 28.41 25.44
CA ALA A 977 -5.48 29.60 24.72
C ALA A 977 -6.90 30.04 25.12
N LEU A 978 -7.82 29.10 25.33
CA LEU A 978 -9.19 29.41 25.77
C LEU A 978 -9.24 30.10 27.14
N LEU A 979 -8.32 29.78 28.06
CA LEU A 979 -8.20 30.52 29.34
C LEU A 979 -7.96 32.02 29.09
N GLY A 980 -7.03 32.35 28.20
CA GLY A 980 -6.73 33.73 27.82
C GLY A 980 -7.87 34.40 27.07
N LEU A 981 -8.43 33.73 26.07
CA LEU A 981 -9.51 34.25 25.23
C LEU A 981 -10.76 34.59 26.05
N VAL A 982 -11.19 33.69 26.95
CA VAL A 982 -12.36 33.92 27.82
C VAL A 982 -12.05 35.00 28.86
N ALA A 983 -10.84 35.00 29.45
CA ALA A 983 -10.43 36.05 30.38
C ALA A 983 -10.41 37.46 29.74
N ARG A 984 -10.03 37.60 28.46
CA ARG A 984 -10.02 38.89 27.76
C ARG A 984 -11.38 39.33 27.22
N THR A 985 -12.19 38.39 26.73
CA THR A 985 -13.52 38.69 26.19
C THR A 985 -14.58 39.01 27.25
N GLN A 986 -14.38 38.59 28.50
CA GLN A 986 -15.29 38.86 29.63
C GLN A 986 -16.75 38.43 29.37
N LEU A 987 -16.93 37.40 28.53
CA LEU A 987 -18.21 36.79 28.18
C LEU A 987 -18.15 35.30 28.53
N THR A 988 -19.29 34.74 28.91
CA THR A 988 -19.40 33.30 29.20
C THR A 988 -19.59 32.50 27.91
N LEU A 989 -19.33 31.19 27.96
CA LEU A 989 -19.39 30.35 26.76
C LEU A 989 -20.83 30.21 26.25
N SER A 990 -21.83 30.09 27.14
CA SER A 990 -23.24 30.08 26.72
C SER A 990 -23.68 31.41 26.12
N ALA A 991 -23.16 32.55 26.61
CA ALA A 991 -23.45 33.88 26.07
C ALA A 991 -22.83 34.09 24.68
N ILE A 992 -21.71 33.43 24.37
CA ILE A 992 -21.12 33.39 23.03
C ILE A 992 -21.97 32.49 22.11
N ASP A 993 -22.25 31.25 22.52
CA ASP A 993 -23.07 30.30 21.76
C ASP A 993 -24.44 30.88 21.37
N ALA A 994 -25.10 31.58 22.29
CA ALA A 994 -26.41 32.19 22.08
C ALA A 994 -26.45 33.23 20.94
N ARG A 995 -25.31 33.82 20.55
CA ARG A 995 -25.20 34.75 19.41
C ARG A 995 -25.02 34.03 18.08
N ILE A 996 -24.47 32.82 18.10
CA ILE A 996 -24.07 32.07 16.91
C ILE A 996 -25.32 31.37 16.32
N PRO A 997 -25.72 31.67 15.06
CA PRO A 997 -26.90 31.08 14.42
C PRO A 997 -26.96 29.56 14.55
N ARG A 998 -28.16 29.02 14.78
CA ARG A 998 -28.37 27.58 14.89
C ARG A 998 -28.82 26.98 13.55
N THR A 999 -28.14 25.92 13.15
CA THR A 999 -28.44 25.05 12.01
C THR A 999 -28.57 23.61 12.52
N VAL A 1000 -29.06 22.71 11.67
CA VAL A 1000 -29.12 21.27 11.97
C VAL A 1000 -28.11 20.54 11.08
N SER A 1001 -27.10 19.95 11.72
CA SER A 1001 -26.05 19.11 11.13
C SER A 1001 -26.45 17.64 11.25
N VAL A 1002 -26.47 16.90 10.14
CA VAL A 1002 -26.80 15.46 10.07
C VAL A 1002 -25.68 14.74 9.33
N ARG A 1003 -25.27 13.56 9.82
CA ARG A 1003 -24.13 12.80 9.29
C ARG A 1003 -24.48 11.31 9.26
N HIS A 1004 -24.36 10.65 8.11
CA HIS A 1004 -24.55 9.19 7.97
C HIS A 1004 -23.69 8.59 6.86
N GLY A 1005 -23.58 7.26 6.83
CA GLY A 1005 -22.94 6.51 5.75
C GLY A 1005 -23.98 5.77 4.91
N VAL A 1006 -23.85 5.85 3.58
CA VAL A 1006 -24.63 5.05 2.62
C VAL A 1006 -23.71 3.96 2.07
N PRO A 1007 -24.06 2.66 2.13
CA PRO A 1007 -23.22 1.59 1.59
C PRO A 1007 -22.89 1.81 0.11
N THR A 1008 -21.64 1.59 -0.28
CA THR A 1008 -21.17 1.83 -1.66
C THR A 1008 -19.99 0.90 -1.98
N PRO A 1009 -20.21 -0.15 -2.80
CA PRO A 1009 -19.16 -1.06 -3.24
C PRO A 1009 -17.96 -0.34 -3.87
N TRP A 1010 -16.75 -0.89 -3.71
CA TRP A 1010 -15.51 -0.26 -4.15
C TRP A 1010 -15.46 0.10 -5.64
N ALA A 1011 -16.08 -0.70 -6.51
CA ALA A 1011 -16.24 -0.38 -7.93
C ALA A 1011 -17.19 0.82 -8.14
N ALA A 1012 -18.39 0.72 -7.55
CA ALA A 1012 -19.47 1.70 -7.69
C ALA A 1012 -19.13 3.11 -7.21
N LYS A 1013 -18.13 3.30 -6.32
CA LYS A 1013 -17.70 4.63 -5.86
C LYS A 1013 -17.40 5.60 -7.01
N GLY A 1014 -16.78 5.13 -8.09
CA GLY A 1014 -16.48 5.96 -9.26
C GLY A 1014 -17.74 6.39 -10.04
N ALA A 1015 -18.71 5.48 -10.19
CA ALA A 1015 -19.98 5.76 -10.84
C ALA A 1015 -20.88 6.65 -9.99
N VAL A 1016 -20.95 6.41 -8.68
CA VAL A 1016 -21.69 7.22 -7.71
C VAL A 1016 -21.24 8.68 -7.75
N MET A 1017 -19.94 8.96 -7.67
CA MET A 1017 -19.47 10.35 -7.70
C MET A 1017 -19.75 11.04 -9.04
N ARG A 1018 -19.75 10.30 -10.16
CA ARG A 1018 -20.16 10.82 -11.48
C ARG A 1018 -21.65 11.14 -11.50
N ALA A 1019 -22.51 10.21 -11.09
CA ALA A 1019 -23.96 10.38 -11.05
C ALA A 1019 -24.39 11.51 -10.11
N VAL A 1020 -23.71 11.67 -8.97
CA VAL A 1020 -23.90 12.80 -8.03
C VAL A 1020 -23.57 14.13 -8.70
N HIS A 1021 -22.42 14.23 -9.38
CA HIS A 1021 -22.02 15.45 -10.10
C HIS A 1021 -22.98 15.79 -11.26
N GLU A 1022 -23.34 14.80 -12.07
CA GLU A 1022 -24.31 14.95 -13.17
C GLU A 1022 -25.70 15.38 -12.66
N ARG A 1023 -26.16 14.85 -11.51
CA ARG A 1023 -27.43 15.23 -10.89
C ARG A 1023 -27.41 16.63 -10.27
N ALA A 1024 -26.25 17.09 -9.78
CA ALA A 1024 -26.11 18.44 -9.23
C ALA A 1024 -26.28 19.52 -10.30
N GLY A 1025 -25.78 19.26 -11.52
CA GLY A 1025 -26.07 20.06 -12.72
C GLY A 1025 -25.70 21.53 -12.56
N GLY A 1026 -26.73 22.40 -12.52
CA GLY A 1026 -26.58 23.86 -12.39
C GLY A 1026 -26.75 24.42 -10.97
N ARG A 1027 -26.70 23.58 -9.92
CA ARG A 1027 -26.61 24.05 -8.52
C ARG A 1027 -25.20 24.61 -8.23
N ASP A 1028 -25.01 25.30 -7.11
CA ASP A 1028 -23.68 25.69 -6.63
C ASP A 1028 -22.97 24.45 -6.05
N VAL A 1029 -21.72 24.19 -6.47
CA VAL A 1029 -21.00 22.94 -6.19
C VAL A 1029 -19.53 23.20 -5.86
N ASP A 1030 -19.10 22.75 -4.68
CA ASP A 1030 -17.69 22.67 -4.28
C ASP A 1030 -17.17 21.23 -4.47
N LEU A 1031 -16.06 21.11 -5.20
CA LEU A 1031 -15.39 19.85 -5.58
C LEU A 1031 -14.04 19.66 -4.87
N THR A 1032 -13.76 20.45 -3.82
CA THR A 1032 -12.47 20.44 -3.10
C THR A 1032 -12.17 19.07 -2.46
N ASP A 1033 -13.19 18.38 -1.94
CA ASP A 1033 -13.09 17.05 -1.34
C ASP A 1033 -14.47 16.39 -1.39
N GLY A 1034 -14.62 15.34 -2.21
CA GLY A 1034 -15.93 14.81 -2.61
C GLY A 1034 -16.73 15.79 -3.49
N VAL A 1035 -18.05 15.79 -3.33
CA VAL A 1035 -18.97 16.76 -3.98
C VAL A 1035 -19.86 17.37 -2.90
N ARG A 1036 -19.77 18.69 -2.68
CA ARG A 1036 -20.72 19.46 -1.86
C ARG A 1036 -21.64 20.28 -2.74
N VAL A 1037 -22.93 19.95 -2.71
CA VAL A 1037 -23.99 20.67 -3.43
C VAL A 1037 -24.68 21.64 -2.46
N VAL A 1038 -24.88 22.88 -2.89
CA VAL A 1038 -25.56 23.94 -2.13
C VAL A 1038 -26.92 24.23 -2.75
N GLU A 1039 -27.94 24.26 -1.89
CA GLU A 1039 -29.33 24.54 -2.23
C GLU A 1039 -29.62 26.05 -2.18
N ALA A 1040 -30.64 26.50 -2.93
CA ALA A 1040 -31.02 27.92 -3.00
C ALA A 1040 -31.55 28.51 -1.67
N ASP A 1041 -31.84 27.68 -0.67
CA ASP A 1041 -32.21 28.10 0.69
C ASP A 1041 -31.01 28.17 1.66
N GLY A 1042 -29.79 27.90 1.18
CA GLY A 1042 -28.56 27.87 1.97
C GLY A 1042 -28.26 26.54 2.66
N SER A 1043 -29.15 25.54 2.58
CA SER A 1043 -28.84 24.16 2.97
C SER A 1043 -27.76 23.58 2.04
N TRP A 1044 -27.02 22.57 2.49
CA TRP A 1044 -26.07 21.86 1.63
C TRP A 1044 -25.94 20.39 1.98
N CYS A 1045 -25.52 19.60 1.00
CA CYS A 1045 -25.23 18.17 1.10
C CYS A 1045 -23.82 17.89 0.57
N LEU A 1046 -22.97 17.25 1.36
CA LEU A 1046 -21.61 16.84 1.00
C LEU A 1046 -21.52 15.32 0.99
N MET A 1047 -21.04 14.77 -0.12
CA MET A 1047 -20.86 13.34 -0.34
C MET A 1047 -19.39 13.06 -0.59
N ILE A 1048 -18.74 12.29 0.30
CA ILE A 1048 -17.34 11.87 0.17
C ILE A 1048 -17.27 10.33 0.19
N PRO A 1049 -16.67 9.69 -0.83
CA PRO A 1049 -16.46 8.24 -0.82
C PRO A 1049 -15.38 7.90 0.23
N ASP A 1050 -15.64 6.94 1.10
CA ASP A 1050 -14.71 6.60 2.19
C ASP A 1050 -13.41 5.97 1.64
N ALA A 1051 -12.25 6.32 2.21
CA ALA A 1051 -10.94 5.85 1.77
C ALA A 1051 -10.57 4.43 2.28
N HIS A 1052 -11.34 3.88 3.22
CA HIS A 1052 -11.06 2.64 3.95
C HIS A 1052 -12.26 1.69 4.06
N GLU A 1053 -13.49 2.19 4.10
CA GLU A 1053 -14.72 1.40 4.24
C GLU A 1053 -15.56 1.40 2.94
N PRO A 1054 -16.36 0.36 2.63
CA PRO A 1054 -17.19 0.29 1.42
C PRO A 1054 -18.49 1.12 1.55
N LEU A 1055 -18.35 2.44 1.78
CA LEU A 1055 -19.46 3.38 1.91
C LEU A 1055 -19.10 4.77 1.34
N THR A 1056 -20.13 5.57 1.10
CA THR A 1056 -20.06 7.01 0.86
C THR A 1056 -20.62 7.72 2.09
N ARG A 1057 -19.83 8.61 2.70
CA ARG A 1057 -20.26 9.44 3.83
C ARG A 1057 -21.04 10.65 3.33
N VAL A 1058 -22.15 10.95 3.97
CA VAL A 1058 -23.05 12.07 3.65
C VAL A 1058 -23.15 12.98 4.86
N TRP A 1059 -22.86 14.26 4.67
CA TRP A 1059 -23.11 15.34 5.63
C TRP A 1059 -24.17 16.28 5.06
N ILE A 1060 -25.17 16.63 5.86
CA ILE A 1060 -26.19 17.62 5.49
C ILE A 1060 -26.23 18.72 6.55
N GLU A 1061 -26.24 19.98 6.14
CA GLU A 1061 -26.62 21.12 6.99
C GLU A 1061 -27.88 21.78 6.42
N ALA A 1062 -28.87 22.05 7.27
CA ALA A 1062 -30.07 22.79 6.88
C ALA A 1062 -30.62 23.65 8.04
N PRO A 1063 -31.50 24.64 7.77
CA PRO A 1063 -32.15 25.44 8.81
C PRO A 1063 -33.09 24.65 9.73
N THR A 1064 -33.56 23.46 9.32
CA THR A 1064 -34.44 22.59 10.12
C THR A 1064 -34.15 21.11 9.87
N TYR A 1065 -34.43 20.27 10.86
CA TYR A 1065 -34.26 18.81 10.75
C TYR A 1065 -35.09 18.19 9.61
N ALA A 1066 -36.33 18.66 9.42
CA ALA A 1066 -37.18 18.20 8.32
C ALA A 1066 -36.58 18.48 6.94
N ARG A 1067 -35.95 19.64 6.75
CA ARG A 1067 -35.24 19.98 5.50
C ARG A 1067 -33.94 19.18 5.35
N ALA A 1068 -33.19 18.97 6.43
CA ALA A 1068 -31.98 18.13 6.42
C ALA A 1068 -32.30 16.69 5.98
N MET A 1069 -33.37 16.08 6.53
CA MET A 1069 -33.81 14.74 6.12
C MET A 1069 -34.26 14.71 4.65
N GLN A 1070 -35.03 15.70 4.19
CA GLN A 1070 -35.48 15.78 2.79
C GLN A 1070 -34.29 15.80 1.80
N VAL A 1071 -33.29 16.65 2.06
CA VAL A 1071 -32.08 16.75 1.23
C VAL A 1071 -31.24 15.46 1.35
N GLY A 1072 -31.10 14.91 2.56
CA GLY A 1072 -30.39 13.65 2.79
C GLY A 1072 -31.00 12.46 2.04
N GLU A 1073 -32.33 12.36 1.98
CA GLU A 1073 -33.03 11.30 1.23
C GLU A 1073 -32.87 11.42 -0.29
N GLU A 1074 -32.87 12.64 -0.84
CA GLU A 1074 -32.64 12.89 -2.28
C GLU A 1074 -31.29 12.32 -2.73
N TRP A 1075 -30.23 12.64 -1.99
CA TRP A 1075 -28.86 12.23 -2.33
C TRP A 1075 -28.55 10.79 -1.94
N SER A 1076 -29.04 10.29 -0.81
CA SER A 1076 -28.81 8.89 -0.40
C SER A 1076 -29.44 7.91 -1.39
N ARG A 1077 -30.67 8.21 -1.86
CA ARG A 1077 -31.36 7.38 -2.85
C ARG A 1077 -30.60 7.31 -4.18
N LEU A 1078 -29.99 8.41 -4.62
CA LEU A 1078 -29.15 8.42 -5.83
C LEU A 1078 -27.91 7.52 -5.68
N ILE A 1079 -27.28 7.54 -4.50
CA ILE A 1079 -26.13 6.68 -4.18
C ILE A 1079 -26.57 5.20 -4.19
N ASP A 1080 -27.70 4.87 -3.58
CA ASP A 1080 -28.25 3.51 -3.56
C ASP A 1080 -28.64 3.01 -4.96
N GLU A 1081 -29.38 3.81 -5.74
CA GLU A 1081 -29.81 3.50 -7.11
C GLU A 1081 -28.60 3.22 -8.02
N THR A 1082 -27.56 4.06 -7.94
CA THR A 1082 -26.33 3.90 -8.74
C THR A 1082 -25.51 2.69 -8.27
N SER A 1083 -25.40 2.48 -6.96
CA SER A 1083 -24.69 1.32 -6.38
C SER A 1083 -25.36 0.00 -6.74
N ALA A 1084 -26.69 -0.03 -6.83
CA ALA A 1084 -27.45 -1.20 -7.24
C ALA A 1084 -27.32 -1.50 -8.75
N SER A 1085 -27.09 -0.49 -9.60
CA SER A 1085 -26.97 -0.70 -11.05
C SER A 1085 -25.67 -1.39 -11.47
N GLU A 1086 -24.53 -1.07 -10.84
CA GLU A 1086 -23.26 -1.79 -11.08
C GLU A 1086 -23.15 -3.10 -10.27
N GLY A 1087 -24.07 -3.33 -9.33
CA GLY A 1087 -24.11 -4.53 -8.48
C GLY A 1087 -24.71 -5.78 -9.13
N ARG A 1088 -25.04 -5.74 -10.43
CA ARG A 1088 -25.56 -6.89 -11.20
C ARG A 1088 -24.59 -7.27 -12.32
N PRO A 1089 -24.04 -8.50 -12.32
CA PRO A 1089 -23.30 -9.05 -13.45
C PRO A 1089 -24.22 -9.47 -14.61
#